data_AF-A0A3M0WB06-F1
#
_entry.id   AF-A0A3M0WB06-F1
#
_cell.length_a   1.000
_cell.length_b   1.000
_cell.length_c   1.000
_cell.angle_alpha   90.00
_cell.angle_beta   90.00
_cell.angle_gamma   90.00
#
_symmetry.space_group_name_H-M   'P 1'
#
loop_
_entity.id
_entity.type
_entity.pdbx_description
1 polymer ?
#
loop_
_entity_poly.entity_id
_entity_poly.type
_entity_poly.pdbx_seq_one_letter_code
_entity_poly.pdbx_strand_id
1 'polypeptide(L)'
;MQQRQVFTAPATYGNPYPQPAAPPGHPGQASGSLPNAFGSNFDGFINDPTAQMGLQVGKTAMMAGQQYMEQNVNRYISVPALKHYFNVSNSYVVRKLLLVLFPWRHKPWTRSQSRMTTSSTDASGQMSQEQYSFNYLPPRHDLNSPDMYIPIMAFITYILLSTVLAGMRGSFRPELLGSTASTALAVVLFEIVVLKTAMYLLSISNESQLLDLVAYSGYKFVGVIVTLFLAELVTGGRGTNNWAGWVFFLYTWYANAFFLLRSLKYVLLPDSSNDPTLRAGASYTVARAQKQRRTYFLAIYAFLIQLSFMWILTREEPASRTVVKKLSGSPLVVSTDDDSRNRLPWYRRPSIFLLLPSFFPFCLAFGGVLVPKQYLVLERICRDYLSDRALQDPSFQFTPVVPGGDNPQCRTPEVQSLVANFGLYQQLLAGLFAAVSAPHLGALSDRIGRKKVMVAASMGSVAMEVITILVGRFPDTVSVWWILLGALLDGICGSFTASMALALMRAFDSVMLVFYLALAGHLFFLAFVALVLPESLSKDRQQAARDKYRDAAAAATPKSWLQSLAAYNMFEPLWVLLPRGPGSSPPLRRNLLLLAAIDTMMFGVAMGTMPIIIIYAQFRYGWDEIASSMFLSAVNICRVTTLVAGIPLLNLIFRRRLSPRAAGPVGSDRLDLGIIRASTLFDLIGYVGYALSPTGAGMAASGLIAALGGIGSPTLQSSLTKHLPPSLTGQVLGASALLHALARVVAPLAFNLIYSKTVKIYAGIVFLCLGSIFVIVFILSWLLKPGIYLHEEGDAPLQDSADRYTDRED
;
A
#
# COMPACT_ATOMS: atom_id res chain seq x y z
N MET A 1 66.76 -10.16 41.12
CA MET A 1 66.30 -11.29 41.97
C MET A 1 64.88 -11.65 41.57
N GLN A 2 64.58 -12.95 41.60
CA GLN A 2 63.36 -13.68 41.18
C GLN A 2 62.03 -13.03 41.65
N GLN A 3 60.89 -13.20 40.97
CA GLN A 3 60.10 -14.45 40.97
C GLN A 3 59.07 -14.60 39.82
N ARG A 4 58.91 -15.87 39.42
CA ARG A 4 57.93 -16.51 38.52
C ARG A 4 56.58 -16.79 39.22
N GLN A 5 55.50 -16.93 38.43
CA GLN A 5 54.74 -18.17 38.13
C GLN A 5 53.33 -17.83 37.54
N VAL A 6 52.60 -18.60 36.71
CA VAL A 6 52.85 -19.61 35.64
C VAL A 6 51.48 -20.02 35.01
N PHE A 7 51.48 -20.52 33.76
CA PHE A 7 50.50 -21.37 33.00
C PHE A 7 49.08 -20.87 32.61
N THR A 8 48.44 -21.22 31.46
CA THR A 8 48.61 -22.25 30.38
C THR A 8 47.72 -21.89 29.15
N ALA A 9 48.10 -22.33 27.94
CA ALA A 9 47.19 -22.60 26.79
C ALA A 9 47.76 -23.72 25.89
N PRO A 10 46.95 -24.61 25.26
CA PRO A 10 47.43 -25.65 24.34
C PRO A 10 47.17 -25.37 22.85
N ALA A 11 47.97 -26.04 22.02
CA ALA A 11 48.14 -25.93 20.57
C ALA A 11 47.49 -27.09 19.79
N THR A 12 47.36 -26.99 18.46
CA THR A 12 47.59 -28.15 17.55
C THR A 12 47.96 -27.73 16.11
N TYR A 13 48.76 -28.61 15.50
CA TYR A 13 49.66 -28.53 14.34
C TYR A 13 49.03 -28.54 12.93
N GLY A 14 49.78 -28.04 11.94
CA GLY A 14 49.53 -28.20 10.50
C GLY A 14 50.27 -29.39 9.86
N ASN A 15 50.02 -29.63 8.57
CA ASN A 15 50.75 -30.62 7.76
C ASN A 15 51.05 -30.07 6.34
N PRO A 16 52.27 -30.26 5.80
CA PRO A 16 52.69 -29.81 4.46
C PRO A 16 52.78 -31.00 3.46
N TYR A 17 52.53 -30.80 2.16
CA TYR A 17 53.21 -31.43 0.98
C TYR A 17 52.47 -31.04 -0.33
N PRO A 18 53.15 -30.96 -1.50
CA PRO A 18 52.62 -30.46 -2.77
C PRO A 18 51.97 -31.56 -3.65
N GLN A 19 51.07 -31.14 -4.55
CA GLN A 19 50.39 -31.97 -5.55
C GLN A 19 51.33 -32.59 -6.59
N PRO A 20 51.11 -33.85 -7.02
CA PRO A 20 51.60 -34.38 -8.28
C PRO A 20 50.52 -34.57 -9.35
N ALA A 21 50.97 -34.54 -10.60
CA ALA A 21 50.23 -34.62 -11.86
C ALA A 21 49.55 -35.98 -12.14
N ALA A 22 48.57 -35.95 -13.04
CA ALA A 22 47.78 -37.07 -13.54
C ALA A 22 48.55 -38.06 -14.43
N PRO A 23 48.06 -39.31 -14.55
CA PRO A 23 48.15 -40.06 -15.81
C PRO A 23 46.85 -40.81 -16.23
N PRO A 24 46.77 -41.30 -17.48
CA PRO A 24 45.52 -41.76 -18.14
C PRO A 24 45.41 -43.29 -18.36
N GLY A 25 44.18 -43.82 -18.58
CA GLY A 25 43.98 -45.16 -19.20
C GLY A 25 42.72 -45.96 -18.79
N HIS A 26 41.93 -46.38 -19.79
CA HIS A 26 40.78 -47.34 -19.81
C HIS A 26 41.18 -48.83 -19.58
N PRO A 27 40.32 -49.89 -19.73
CA PRO A 27 38.88 -50.13 -19.43
C PRO A 27 38.58 -51.54 -18.76
N GLY A 28 37.31 -51.84 -18.41
CA GLY A 28 36.78 -53.19 -18.05
C GLY A 28 36.43 -53.34 -16.56
N GLN A 29 35.47 -54.13 -16.06
CA GLN A 29 34.62 -55.20 -16.59
C GLN A 29 33.49 -55.46 -15.54
N ALA A 30 32.39 -56.10 -15.96
CA ALA A 30 31.19 -56.36 -15.17
C ALA A 30 31.36 -57.39 -14.01
N SER A 31 30.57 -57.25 -12.93
CA SER A 31 30.00 -58.38 -12.19
C SER A 31 28.79 -57.92 -11.36
N GLY A 32 27.70 -58.70 -11.41
CA GLY A 32 26.41 -58.36 -10.83
C GLY A 32 26.18 -58.91 -9.42
N SER A 33 25.21 -58.33 -8.73
CA SER A 33 24.35 -59.01 -7.74
C SER A 33 23.11 -58.15 -7.47
N LEU A 34 21.96 -58.81 -7.33
CA LEU A 34 20.61 -58.23 -7.27
C LEU A 34 20.41 -57.26 -6.08
N PRO A 35 19.63 -56.17 -6.21
CA PRO A 35 19.22 -55.38 -5.05
C PRO A 35 17.95 -55.95 -4.42
N ASN A 36 18.08 -56.31 -3.15
CA ASN A 36 16.97 -56.51 -2.23
C ASN A 36 16.25 -55.16 -2.03
N ALA A 37 14.97 -55.11 -2.40
CA ALA A 37 14.15 -53.92 -2.31
C ALA A 37 13.81 -53.59 -0.84
N PHE A 38 13.65 -52.29 -0.57
CA PHE A 38 13.28 -51.64 0.70
C PHE A 38 14.41 -51.41 1.72
N GLY A 39 15.18 -50.31 1.56
CA GLY A 39 15.92 -49.77 2.71
C GLY A 39 17.04 -48.72 2.56
N SER A 40 17.42 -48.23 1.36
CA SER A 40 18.72 -47.51 1.22
C SER A 40 18.71 -46.18 0.44
N ASN A 41 17.58 -45.48 0.30
CA ASN A 41 17.47 -44.29 -0.57
C ASN A 41 17.77 -42.91 0.06
N PHE A 42 18.20 -42.81 1.32
CA PHE A 42 18.54 -41.50 1.93
C PHE A 42 20.05 -41.21 1.98
N ASP A 43 20.89 -42.24 2.03
CA ASP A 43 22.35 -42.08 2.20
C ASP A 43 23.10 -41.84 0.87
N GLY A 44 22.44 -42.13 -0.26
CA GLY A 44 22.94 -41.83 -1.60
C GLY A 44 22.76 -40.36 -2.02
N PHE A 45 21.83 -39.62 -1.40
CA PHE A 45 21.54 -38.23 -1.76
C PHE A 45 22.61 -37.25 -1.26
N ILE A 46 23.24 -37.53 -0.11
CA ILE A 46 24.27 -36.64 0.48
C ILE A 46 25.66 -36.86 -0.15
N ASN A 47 25.90 -38.05 -0.68
CA ASN A 47 27.17 -38.44 -1.31
C ASN A 47 27.17 -38.27 -2.84
N ASP A 48 26.07 -37.80 -3.43
CA ASP A 48 26.00 -37.45 -4.85
C ASP A 48 26.91 -36.23 -5.13
N PRO A 49 27.89 -36.32 -6.06
CA PRO A 49 28.72 -35.20 -6.47
C PRO A 49 27.89 -33.96 -6.85
N THR A 50 26.68 -34.17 -7.39
CA THR A 50 25.73 -33.12 -7.77
C THR A 50 25.10 -32.45 -6.56
N ALA A 51 24.82 -33.20 -5.49
CA ALA A 51 24.28 -32.67 -4.24
C ALA A 51 25.37 -31.94 -3.42
N GLN A 52 26.62 -32.42 -3.43
CA GLN A 52 27.74 -31.70 -2.83
C GLN A 52 28.10 -30.42 -3.60
N MET A 53 28.07 -30.48 -4.94
CA MET A 53 28.24 -29.30 -5.79
C MET A 53 27.05 -28.35 -5.62
N GLY A 54 25.83 -28.86 -5.47
CA GLY A 54 24.62 -28.07 -5.17
C GLY A 54 24.64 -27.43 -3.78
N LEU A 55 25.21 -28.11 -2.77
CA LEU A 55 25.40 -27.55 -1.43
C LEU A 55 26.53 -26.52 -1.40
N GLN A 56 27.60 -26.74 -2.17
CA GLN A 56 28.70 -25.81 -2.31
C GLN A 56 28.29 -24.56 -3.10
N VAL A 57 27.51 -24.73 -4.17
CA VAL A 57 26.84 -23.66 -4.92
C VAL A 57 25.79 -22.97 -4.05
N GLY A 58 25.05 -23.71 -3.23
CA GLY A 58 24.11 -23.13 -2.25
C GLY A 58 24.82 -22.28 -1.21
N LYS A 59 26.00 -22.72 -0.74
CA LYS A 59 26.83 -21.99 0.21
C LYS A 59 27.48 -20.76 -0.41
N THR A 60 27.98 -20.85 -1.65
CA THR A 60 28.52 -19.69 -2.37
C THR A 60 27.43 -18.73 -2.82
N ALA A 61 26.24 -19.21 -3.19
CA ALA A 61 25.08 -18.37 -3.49
C ALA A 61 24.49 -17.71 -2.24
N MET A 62 24.50 -18.38 -1.09
CA MET A 62 24.12 -17.77 0.19
C MET A 62 25.14 -16.71 0.60
N MET A 63 26.45 -16.98 0.44
CA MET A 63 27.50 -15.99 0.70
C MET A 63 27.43 -14.81 -0.29
N ALA A 64 27.17 -15.06 -1.57
CA ALA A 64 26.97 -14.03 -2.58
C ALA A 64 25.69 -13.22 -2.32
N GLY A 65 24.61 -13.86 -1.87
CA GLY A 65 23.37 -13.20 -1.49
C GLY A 65 23.51 -12.39 -0.20
N GLN A 66 24.30 -12.88 0.74
CA GLN A 66 24.67 -12.14 1.95
C GLN A 66 25.56 -10.95 1.60
N GLN A 67 26.51 -11.10 0.68
CA GLN A 67 27.34 -10.01 0.16
C GLN A 67 26.53 -9.01 -0.68
N TYR A 68 25.54 -9.44 -1.47
CA TYR A 68 24.66 -8.57 -2.24
C TYR A 68 23.69 -7.80 -1.34
N MET A 69 23.12 -8.48 -0.34
CA MET A 69 22.28 -7.84 0.67
C MET A 69 23.11 -6.89 1.53
N GLU A 70 24.33 -7.26 1.92
CA GLU A 70 25.25 -6.34 2.58
C GLU A 70 25.55 -5.16 1.64
N GLN A 71 25.94 -5.33 0.39
CA GLN A 71 26.24 -4.20 -0.50
C GLN A 71 25.04 -3.26 -0.73
N ASN A 72 23.83 -3.79 -0.92
CA ASN A 72 22.64 -2.98 -1.23
C ASN A 72 21.89 -2.47 0.01
N VAL A 73 21.87 -3.22 1.11
CA VAL A 73 21.25 -2.76 2.37
C VAL A 73 22.22 -1.88 3.15
N ASN A 74 23.52 -2.20 3.21
CA ASN A 74 24.54 -1.34 3.84
C ASN A 74 24.67 0.02 3.13
N ARG A 75 24.23 0.12 1.86
CA ARG A 75 24.08 1.41 1.15
C ARG A 75 23.04 2.35 1.79
N TYR A 76 22.02 1.80 2.46
CA TYR A 76 20.95 2.59 3.09
C TYR A 76 20.95 2.49 4.63
N ILE A 77 21.26 1.33 5.19
CA ILE A 77 21.30 1.02 6.63
C ILE A 77 22.40 0.00 6.89
N SER A 78 23.43 0.37 7.65
CA SER A 78 24.47 -0.57 8.04
C SER A 78 24.00 -1.54 9.11
N VAL A 79 23.87 -2.82 8.75
CA VAL A 79 23.45 -3.90 9.66
C VAL A 79 24.35 -4.00 10.91
N PRO A 80 25.69 -3.82 10.83
CA PRO A 80 26.54 -3.76 12.02
C PRO A 80 26.22 -2.59 12.96
N ALA A 81 25.83 -1.43 12.41
CA ALA A 81 25.40 -0.28 13.22
C ALA A 81 24.07 -0.57 13.91
N LEU A 82 23.11 -1.23 13.24
CA LEU A 82 21.85 -1.60 13.89
C LEU A 82 22.08 -2.58 15.06
N LYS A 83 22.98 -3.57 14.88
CA LYS A 83 23.36 -4.51 15.95
C LYS A 83 23.94 -3.81 17.18
N HIS A 84 24.61 -2.67 17.00
CA HIS A 84 25.12 -1.84 18.10
C HIS A 84 23.99 -1.37 19.04
N TYR A 85 22.86 -0.88 18.51
CA TYR A 85 21.74 -0.32 19.30
C TYR A 85 20.90 -1.37 20.04
N PHE A 86 20.97 -2.63 19.63
CA PHE A 86 20.24 -3.74 20.27
C PHE A 86 21.11 -4.56 21.24
N ASN A 87 22.40 -4.23 21.40
CA ASN A 87 23.28 -4.91 22.35
C ASN A 87 23.02 -4.41 23.79
N VAL A 88 21.97 -4.95 24.41
CA VAL A 88 21.41 -4.51 25.70
C VAL A 88 21.40 -5.68 26.70
N SER A 89 21.58 -5.39 28.00
CA SER A 89 21.46 -6.36 29.10
C SER A 89 20.28 -6.03 30.03
N ASN A 90 19.77 -7.02 30.78
CA ASN A 90 18.67 -6.79 31.73
C ASN A 90 19.04 -5.74 32.80
N SER A 91 20.28 -5.77 33.29
CA SER A 91 20.78 -4.79 34.27
C SER A 91 20.88 -3.38 33.68
N TYR A 92 21.23 -3.26 32.39
CA TYR A 92 21.18 -1.99 31.68
C TYR A 92 19.75 -1.44 31.61
N VAL A 93 18.78 -2.27 31.20
CA VAL A 93 17.38 -1.83 31.03
C VAL A 93 16.84 -1.19 32.30
N VAL A 94 17.00 -1.85 33.45
CA VAL A 94 16.54 -1.31 34.74
C VAL A 94 17.21 0.03 35.06
N ARG A 95 18.53 0.12 34.92
CA ARG A 95 19.28 1.36 35.18
C ARG A 95 18.89 2.48 34.21
N LYS A 96 18.61 2.14 32.96
CA LYS A 96 18.20 3.10 31.91
C LYS A 96 16.76 3.59 32.13
N LEU A 97 15.84 2.72 32.56
CA LEU A 97 14.49 3.12 32.96
C LEU A 97 14.54 4.08 34.17
N LEU A 98 15.37 3.78 35.16
CA LEU A 98 15.60 4.69 36.29
C LEU A 98 16.20 6.02 35.86
N LEU A 99 17.11 6.02 34.88
CA LEU A 99 17.67 7.24 34.29
C LEU A 99 16.58 8.08 33.60
N VAL A 100 15.70 7.46 32.81
CA VAL A 100 14.63 8.18 32.09
C VAL A 100 13.59 8.76 33.06
N LEU A 101 13.27 8.05 34.14
CA LEU A 101 12.28 8.50 35.14
C LEU A 101 12.85 9.45 36.21
N PHE A 102 14.15 9.35 36.51
CA PHE A 102 14.84 10.17 37.52
C PHE A 102 16.18 10.71 36.99
N PRO A 103 16.19 11.49 35.89
CA PRO A 103 17.42 11.89 35.23
C PRO A 103 18.30 12.79 36.09
N TRP A 104 17.74 13.58 37.00
CA TRP A 104 18.49 14.46 37.92
C TRP A 104 19.45 13.72 38.86
N ARG A 105 19.26 12.42 39.10
CA ARG A 105 20.17 11.61 39.93
C ARG A 105 21.44 11.16 39.17
N HIS A 106 21.47 11.30 37.86
CA HIS A 106 22.56 10.77 37.04
C HIS A 106 23.71 11.76 36.82
N LYS A 107 24.93 11.28 37.06
CA LYS A 107 26.21 11.92 36.77
C LYS A 107 27.20 10.78 36.45
N PRO A 108 28.07 10.82 35.40
CA PRO A 108 28.27 11.80 34.32
C PRO A 108 27.37 11.56 33.08
N TRP A 109 27.14 12.58 32.24
CA TRP A 109 26.29 12.52 31.02
C TRP A 109 27.07 12.30 29.71
N THR A 110 28.38 12.17 29.81
CA THR A 110 29.28 11.99 28.67
C THR A 110 29.23 10.55 28.18
N ARG A 111 29.19 10.37 26.85
CA ARG A 111 29.29 9.04 26.24
C ARG A 111 30.74 8.55 26.28
N SER A 112 30.92 7.28 26.60
CA SER A 112 32.22 6.64 26.63
C SER A 112 32.60 6.15 25.23
N GLN A 113 33.86 6.34 24.85
CA GLN A 113 34.39 5.94 23.55
C GLN A 113 35.45 4.85 23.73
N SER A 114 35.44 3.85 22.86
CA SER A 114 36.49 2.85 22.73
C SER A 114 37.43 3.24 21.60
N ARG A 115 38.74 3.11 21.82
CA ARG A 115 39.78 3.32 20.82
C ARG A 115 39.96 2.01 20.04
N MET A 116 39.63 2.04 18.75
CA MET A 116 39.86 0.89 17.86
C MET A 116 41.01 1.23 16.90
N THR A 117 42.06 0.41 16.94
CA THR A 117 43.18 0.47 16.01
C THR A 117 42.85 -0.41 14.80
N THR A 118 42.58 0.21 13.65
CA THR A 118 42.53 -0.53 12.39
C THR A 118 43.93 -0.48 11.77
N SER A 119 44.61 -1.62 11.77
CA SER A 119 45.85 -1.85 11.02
C SER A 119 45.49 -2.35 9.63
N SER A 120 45.76 -1.57 8.59
CA SER A 120 45.79 -2.09 7.22
C SER A 120 47.13 -2.77 6.98
N THR A 121 47.08 -3.97 6.41
CA THR A 121 48.25 -4.65 5.85
C THR A 121 48.16 -4.53 4.34
N ASP A 122 49.18 -3.96 3.70
CA ASP A 122 49.27 -3.97 2.23
C ASP A 122 49.45 -5.41 1.71
N ALA A 123 49.15 -5.63 0.44
CA ALA A 123 49.25 -6.92 -0.24
C ALA A 123 50.66 -7.57 -0.17
N SER A 124 51.68 -6.82 0.25
CA SER A 124 53.07 -7.27 0.49
C SER A 124 53.35 -7.73 1.93
N GLY A 125 52.35 -7.74 2.82
CA GLY A 125 52.51 -8.17 4.22
C GLY A 125 53.16 -7.13 5.14
N GLN A 126 53.41 -5.91 4.67
CA GLN A 126 53.85 -4.79 5.52
C GLN A 126 52.63 -4.06 6.12
N MET A 127 52.68 -3.80 7.43
CA MET A 127 51.67 -2.98 8.12
C MET A 127 51.80 -1.53 7.66
N SER A 128 50.80 -1.03 6.94
CA SER A 128 50.71 0.38 6.54
C SER A 128 49.55 1.05 7.28
N GLN A 129 49.90 2.06 8.08
CA GLN A 129 49.03 3.03 8.73
C GLN A 129 48.06 2.49 9.81
N GLU A 130 48.40 2.74 11.09
CA GLU A 130 47.45 2.62 12.20
C GLU A 130 46.42 3.75 12.15
N GLN A 131 45.22 3.46 11.65
CA GLN A 131 44.11 4.42 11.71
C GLN A 131 43.35 4.23 13.03
N TYR A 132 43.46 5.21 13.93
CA TYR A 132 42.71 5.24 15.17
C TYR A 132 41.29 5.73 14.90
N SER A 133 40.28 4.86 15.07
CA SER A 133 38.87 5.25 15.04
C SER A 133 38.28 5.25 16.46
N PHE A 134 37.55 6.31 16.80
CA PHE A 134 36.85 6.44 18.08
C PHE A 134 35.39 6.05 17.88
N ASN A 135 35.00 4.87 18.38
CA ASN A 135 33.62 4.40 18.34
C ASN A 135 32.99 4.50 19.73
N TYR A 136 31.74 4.94 19.81
CA TYR A 136 31.00 4.91 21.06
C TYR A 136 30.83 3.46 21.56
N LEU A 137 30.84 3.28 22.88
CA LEU A 137 30.55 1.99 23.50
C LEU A 137 29.07 1.62 23.34
N PRO A 138 28.73 0.34 23.12
CA PRO A 138 27.34 -0.09 22.98
C PRO A 138 26.56 0.03 24.31
N PRO A 139 25.21 0.03 24.26
CA PRO A 139 24.31 0.10 25.42
C PRO A 139 24.71 -0.76 26.59
N ARG A 140 25.07 -2.03 26.36
CA ARG A 140 25.52 -2.94 27.41
C ARG A 140 26.64 -2.39 28.31
N HIS A 141 27.53 -1.56 27.78
CA HIS A 141 28.73 -1.06 28.48
C HIS A 141 28.68 0.44 28.82
N ASP A 142 27.80 1.22 28.20
CA ASP A 142 27.63 2.65 28.51
C ASP A 142 26.16 3.02 28.69
N LEU A 143 25.79 3.46 29.90
CA LEU A 143 24.43 3.88 30.23
C LEU A 143 23.95 5.10 29.42
N ASN A 144 24.86 5.97 28.97
CA ASN A 144 24.53 7.18 28.20
C ASN A 144 24.33 6.90 26.70
N SER A 145 24.76 5.75 26.21
CA SER A 145 24.56 5.37 24.82
C SER A 145 23.07 5.09 24.54
N PRO A 146 22.56 5.48 23.35
CA PRO A 146 21.17 5.27 22.96
C PRO A 146 20.91 3.80 22.57
N ASP A 147 19.72 3.31 22.90
CA ASP A 147 19.25 1.97 22.57
C ASP A 147 17.93 2.02 21.81
N MET A 148 17.70 1.08 20.90
CA MET A 148 16.40 0.93 20.20
C MET A 148 15.46 -0.06 20.89
N TYR A 149 15.96 -0.84 21.84
CA TYR A 149 15.20 -1.88 22.54
C TYR A 149 14.10 -1.27 23.43
N ILE A 150 14.44 -0.35 24.34
CA ILE A 150 13.48 0.28 25.26
C ILE A 150 12.41 1.08 24.49
N PRO A 151 12.75 1.94 23.51
CA PRO A 151 11.78 2.58 22.62
C PRO A 151 10.74 1.64 22.00
N ILE A 152 11.18 0.53 21.40
CA ILE A 152 10.28 -0.41 20.71
C ILE A 152 9.41 -1.15 21.73
N MET A 153 9.99 -1.62 22.82
CA MET A 153 9.25 -2.33 23.86
C MET A 153 8.26 -1.42 24.58
N ALA A 154 8.63 -0.16 24.84
CA ALA A 154 7.74 0.84 25.42
C ALA A 154 6.61 1.22 24.46
N PHE A 155 6.87 1.31 23.16
CA PHE A 155 5.81 1.54 22.16
C PHE A 155 4.75 0.42 22.17
N ILE A 156 5.19 -0.84 22.14
CA ILE A 156 4.29 -2.00 22.19
C ILE A 156 3.53 -2.02 23.53
N THR A 157 4.24 -1.78 24.64
CA THR A 157 3.64 -1.78 25.99
C THR A 157 2.61 -0.67 26.15
N TYR A 158 2.86 0.51 25.59
CA TYR A 158 1.89 1.62 25.60
C TYR A 158 0.58 1.25 24.89
N ILE A 159 0.67 0.62 23.71
CA ILE A 159 -0.51 0.17 22.95
C ILE A 159 -1.31 -0.82 23.78
N LEU A 160 -0.64 -1.85 24.32
CA LEU A 160 -1.31 -2.88 25.12
C LEU A 160 -1.91 -2.30 26.40
N LEU A 161 -1.15 -1.52 27.17
CA LEU A 161 -1.63 -0.92 28.42
C LEU A 161 -2.82 0.01 28.19
N SER A 162 -2.78 0.87 27.17
CA SER A 162 -3.88 1.78 26.87
C SER A 162 -5.17 1.02 26.52
N THR A 163 -5.06 -0.10 25.80
CA THR A 163 -6.23 -0.93 25.49
C THR A 163 -6.75 -1.74 26.69
N VAL A 164 -5.86 -2.21 27.57
CA VAL A 164 -6.24 -2.89 28.81
C VAL A 164 -6.97 -1.93 29.75
N LEU A 165 -6.43 -0.71 29.93
CA LEU A 165 -7.08 0.34 30.73
C LEU A 165 -8.45 0.71 30.17
N ALA A 166 -8.58 0.84 28.83
CA ALA A 166 -9.88 1.07 28.19
C ALA A 166 -10.87 -0.10 28.43
N GLY A 167 -10.38 -1.34 28.49
CA GLY A 167 -11.18 -2.52 28.81
C GLY A 167 -11.60 -2.61 30.27
N MET A 168 -10.73 -2.27 31.21
CA MET A 168 -11.07 -2.18 32.64
C MET A 168 -12.18 -1.16 32.91
N ARG A 169 -12.28 -0.11 32.08
CA ARG A 169 -13.34 0.91 32.14
C ARG A 169 -14.63 0.51 31.39
N GLY A 170 -14.71 -0.69 30.84
CA GLY A 170 -15.88 -1.17 30.08
C GLY A 170 -16.04 -0.52 28.70
N SER A 171 -15.00 0.14 28.18
CA SER A 171 -15.03 0.89 26.91
C SER A 171 -14.26 0.21 25.78
N PHE A 172 -13.84 -1.06 25.96
CA PHE A 172 -13.05 -1.77 24.97
C PHE A 172 -13.78 -1.92 23.63
N ARG A 173 -13.09 -1.52 22.57
CA ARG A 173 -13.46 -1.80 21.19
C ARG A 173 -12.22 -2.32 20.47
N PRO A 174 -12.34 -3.35 19.61
CA PRO A 174 -11.19 -3.91 18.91
C PRO A 174 -10.50 -2.88 18.00
N GLU A 175 -11.21 -1.85 17.55
CA GLU A 175 -10.64 -0.76 16.74
C GLU A 175 -9.67 0.14 17.54
N LEU A 176 -9.78 0.18 18.87
CA LEU A 176 -8.92 1.02 19.73
C LEU A 176 -7.45 0.60 19.68
N LEU A 177 -7.17 -0.69 19.49
CA LEU A 177 -5.81 -1.19 19.34
C LEU A 177 -5.17 -0.62 18.08
N GLY A 178 -5.89 -0.68 16.95
CA GLY A 178 -5.45 -0.15 15.67
C GLY A 178 -5.37 1.38 15.64
N SER A 179 -6.34 2.07 16.23
CA SER A 179 -6.34 3.54 16.29
C SER A 179 -5.21 4.07 17.17
N THR A 180 -4.99 3.47 18.35
CA THR A 180 -3.91 3.87 19.28
C THR A 180 -2.53 3.57 18.69
N ALA A 181 -2.36 2.44 18.01
CA ALA A 181 -1.13 2.13 17.29
C ALA A 181 -0.87 3.13 16.14
N SER A 182 -1.91 3.48 15.39
CA SER A 182 -1.80 4.40 14.24
C SER A 182 -1.49 5.83 14.69
N THR A 183 -2.12 6.32 15.76
CA THR A 183 -1.83 7.66 16.30
C THR A 183 -0.41 7.72 16.88
N ALA A 184 0.01 6.70 17.62
CA ALA A 184 1.36 6.62 18.17
C ALA A 184 2.44 6.56 17.07
N LEU A 185 2.20 5.77 16.02
CA LEU A 185 3.09 5.69 14.87
C LEU A 185 3.14 7.02 14.10
N ALA A 186 1.99 7.67 13.89
CA ALA A 186 1.93 8.98 13.24
C ALA A 186 2.71 10.05 14.02
N VAL A 187 2.63 10.05 15.35
CA VAL A 187 3.41 10.95 16.22
C VAL A 187 4.91 10.72 16.05
N VAL A 188 5.36 9.46 16.08
CA VAL A 188 6.79 9.11 15.90
C VAL A 188 7.29 9.48 14.50
N LEU A 189 6.52 9.19 13.44
CA LEU A 189 6.89 9.54 12.08
C LEU A 189 6.97 11.05 11.87
N PHE A 190 5.98 11.78 12.38
CA PHE A 190 5.97 13.24 12.31
C PHE A 190 7.16 13.86 13.07
N GLU A 191 7.49 13.32 14.23
CA GLU A 191 8.66 13.73 15.01
C GLU A 191 9.98 13.49 14.26
N ILE A 192 10.15 12.33 13.61
CA ILE A 192 11.32 12.04 12.78
C ILE A 192 11.43 13.04 11.63
N VAL A 193 10.32 13.40 10.99
CA VAL A 193 10.29 14.43 9.92
C VAL A 193 10.69 15.80 10.44
N VAL A 194 10.15 16.23 11.58
CA VAL A 194 10.49 17.51 12.22
C VAL A 194 11.99 17.55 12.55
N LEU A 195 12.52 16.47 13.13
CA LEU A 195 13.92 16.36 13.49
C LEU A 195 14.86 16.32 12.28
N LYS A 196 14.49 15.59 11.21
CA LYS A 196 15.27 15.53 9.97
C LYS A 196 15.27 16.88 9.25
N THR A 197 14.13 17.55 9.19
CA THR A 197 14.01 18.90 8.63
C THR A 197 14.86 19.88 9.43
N ALA A 198 14.85 19.80 10.77
CA ALA A 198 15.66 20.66 11.61
C ALA A 198 17.18 20.39 11.48
N MET A 199 17.61 19.14 11.36
CA MET A 199 19.02 18.81 11.12
C MET A 199 19.51 19.34 9.76
N TYR A 200 18.65 19.27 8.73
CA TYR A 200 18.91 19.87 7.43
C TYR A 200 19.07 21.39 7.53
N LEU A 201 18.14 22.08 8.20
CA LEU A 201 18.20 23.54 8.40
C LEU A 201 19.40 24.00 9.26
N LEU A 202 19.87 23.15 10.17
CA LEU A 202 21.01 23.42 11.06
C LEU A 202 22.36 22.94 10.47
N SER A 203 22.36 22.43 9.24
CA SER A 203 23.52 21.90 8.51
C SER A 203 24.34 20.92 9.36
N ILE A 204 23.67 19.91 9.92
CA ILE A 204 24.30 18.82 10.65
C ILE A 204 24.17 17.55 9.81
N SER A 205 25.27 17.09 9.22
CA SER A 205 25.31 15.95 8.30
C SER A 205 26.22 14.84 8.84
N ASN A 206 25.65 13.91 9.61
CA ASN A 206 26.30 12.66 10.01
C ASN A 206 25.28 11.51 9.96
N GLU A 207 25.57 10.43 9.23
CA GLU A 207 24.65 9.31 9.01
C GLU A 207 24.31 8.54 10.31
N SER A 208 25.27 8.45 11.24
CA SER A 208 25.09 7.82 12.56
C SER A 208 24.14 8.57 13.49
N GLN A 209 23.87 9.85 13.24
CA GLN A 209 22.98 10.66 14.08
C GLN A 209 21.50 10.36 13.85
N LEU A 210 21.12 9.85 12.67
CA LEU A 210 19.73 9.53 12.39
C LEU A 210 19.24 8.38 13.27
N LEU A 211 20.05 7.33 13.45
CA LEU A 211 19.71 6.18 14.28
C LEU A 211 19.64 6.56 15.77
N ASP A 212 20.56 7.40 16.24
CA ASP A 212 20.53 7.99 17.59
C ASP A 212 19.24 8.77 17.85
N LEU A 213 18.80 9.56 16.87
CA LEU A 213 17.65 10.44 16.98
C LEU A 213 16.34 9.65 17.01
N VAL A 214 16.25 8.61 16.19
CA VAL A 214 15.14 7.65 16.23
C VAL A 214 15.09 6.94 17.58
N ALA A 215 16.23 6.48 18.11
CA ALA A 215 16.29 5.86 19.42
C ALA A 215 15.80 6.82 20.53
N TYR A 216 16.26 8.08 20.53
CA TYR A 216 15.83 9.04 21.56
C TYR A 216 14.34 9.42 21.48
N SER A 217 13.76 9.47 20.29
CA SER A 217 12.35 9.81 20.10
C SER A 217 11.39 8.86 20.84
N GLY A 218 11.78 7.60 21.04
CA GLY A 218 10.90 6.60 21.64
C GLY A 218 10.92 6.52 23.17
N TYR A 219 11.88 7.14 23.88
CA TYR A 219 11.90 7.08 25.35
C TYR A 219 10.69 7.78 26.01
N LYS A 220 10.02 8.69 25.30
CA LYS A 220 8.80 9.35 25.79
C LYS A 220 7.70 8.36 26.20
N PHE A 221 7.62 7.20 25.53
CA PHE A 221 6.62 6.18 25.84
C PHE A 221 6.76 5.65 27.27
N VAL A 222 7.98 5.62 27.83
CA VAL A 222 8.20 5.23 29.23
C VAL A 222 7.49 6.20 30.18
N GLY A 223 7.62 7.51 29.96
CA GLY A 223 6.93 8.53 30.76
C GLY A 223 5.41 8.50 30.60
N VAL A 224 4.93 8.27 29.37
CA VAL A 224 3.50 8.12 29.07
C VAL A 224 2.91 6.90 29.79
N ILE A 225 3.57 5.74 29.72
CA ILE A 225 3.15 4.50 30.41
C ILE A 225 3.02 4.73 31.92
N VAL A 226 4.04 5.34 32.54
CA VAL A 226 4.03 5.61 33.99
C VAL A 226 2.90 6.57 34.36
N THR A 227 2.65 7.59 33.52
CA THR A 227 1.54 8.53 33.72
C THR A 227 0.19 7.81 33.68
N LEU A 228 -0.07 7.00 32.66
CA LEU A 228 -1.32 6.26 32.52
C LEU A 228 -1.54 5.29 33.68
N PHE A 229 -0.51 4.52 34.03
CA PHE A 229 -0.59 3.52 35.09
C PHE A 229 -0.80 4.14 36.47
N LEU A 230 -0.02 5.17 36.84
CA LEU A 230 -0.14 5.81 38.15
C LEU A 230 -1.41 6.67 38.27
N ALA A 231 -1.82 7.34 37.19
CA ALA A 231 -3.09 8.07 37.18
C ALA A 231 -4.26 7.11 37.42
N GLU A 232 -4.25 5.92 36.80
CA GLU A 232 -5.31 4.93 37.04
C GLU A 232 -5.29 4.38 38.46
N LEU A 233 -4.10 4.03 38.97
CA LEU A 233 -3.94 3.46 40.32
C LEU A 233 -4.42 4.41 41.42
N VAL A 234 -4.12 5.71 41.28
CA VAL A 234 -4.46 6.72 42.29
C VAL A 234 -5.91 7.20 42.17
N THR A 235 -6.47 7.25 40.95
CA THR A 235 -7.80 7.82 40.70
C THR A 235 -8.93 6.79 40.60
N GLY A 236 -8.60 5.50 40.61
CA GLY A 236 -9.57 4.41 40.64
C GLY A 236 -10.45 4.34 39.38
N GLY A 237 -9.89 4.60 38.20
CA GLY A 237 -10.62 4.49 36.92
C GLY A 237 -11.16 5.79 36.32
N ARG A 238 -10.81 6.95 36.89
CA ARG A 238 -11.26 8.27 36.40
C ARG A 238 -10.34 8.87 35.32
N GLY A 239 -9.30 8.14 34.88
CA GLY A 239 -8.39 8.54 33.82
C GLY A 239 -7.45 9.70 34.14
N THR A 240 -6.79 10.22 33.11
CA THR A 240 -5.69 11.20 33.22
C THR A 240 -6.12 12.65 33.46
N ASN A 241 -7.40 12.98 33.29
CA ASN A 241 -7.90 14.37 33.38
C ASN A 241 -8.06 14.92 34.82
N ASN A 242 -7.62 14.18 35.83
CA ASN A 242 -7.68 14.60 37.23
C ASN A 242 -6.40 15.34 37.64
N TRP A 243 -6.44 16.09 38.74
CA TRP A 243 -5.27 16.80 39.28
C TRP A 243 -4.07 15.85 39.48
N ALA A 244 -4.29 14.64 39.98
CA ALA A 244 -3.25 13.62 40.16
C ALA A 244 -2.65 13.17 38.81
N GLY A 245 -3.48 13.00 37.77
CA GLY A 245 -3.02 12.67 36.42
C GLY A 245 -2.16 13.77 35.81
N TRP A 246 -2.55 15.03 36.00
CA TRP A 246 -1.76 16.20 35.59
C TRP A 246 -0.43 16.30 36.35
N VAL A 247 -0.40 15.99 37.65
CA VAL A 247 0.84 15.97 38.44
C VAL A 247 1.82 14.92 37.90
N PHE A 248 1.37 13.68 37.68
CA PHE A 248 2.22 12.63 37.11
C PHE A 248 2.66 12.95 35.67
N PHE A 249 1.76 13.53 34.87
CA PHE A 249 2.07 13.96 33.51
C PHE A 249 3.14 15.05 33.48
N LEU A 250 2.99 16.11 34.27
CA LEU A 250 3.96 17.21 34.32
C LEU A 250 5.31 16.74 34.82
N TYR A 251 5.33 15.84 35.82
CA TYR A 251 6.56 15.23 36.31
C TYR A 251 7.28 14.41 35.24
N THR A 252 6.59 13.49 34.58
CA THR A 252 7.22 12.60 33.57
C THR A 252 7.59 13.35 32.30
N TRP A 253 6.81 14.36 31.91
CA TRP A 253 7.16 15.29 30.83
C TRP A 253 8.45 16.04 31.16
N TYR A 254 8.54 16.65 32.34
CA TYR A 254 9.73 17.40 32.75
C TYR A 254 10.97 16.50 32.84
N ALA A 255 10.81 15.27 33.35
CA ALA A 255 11.87 14.26 33.37
C ALA A 255 12.34 13.92 31.94
N ASN A 256 11.43 13.61 31.03
CA ASN A 256 11.77 13.30 29.63
C ASN A 256 12.43 14.50 28.92
N ALA A 257 11.92 15.71 29.13
CA ALA A 257 12.48 16.95 28.58
C ALA A 257 13.92 17.18 29.07
N PHE A 258 14.17 17.03 30.37
CA PHE A 258 15.50 17.18 30.94
C PHE A 258 16.46 16.09 30.44
N PHE A 259 16.00 14.83 30.37
CA PHE A 259 16.76 13.71 29.82
C PHE A 259 17.19 13.99 28.37
N LEU A 260 16.26 14.39 27.50
CA LEU A 260 16.54 14.70 26.09
C LEU A 260 17.49 15.90 25.96
N LEU A 261 17.28 16.96 26.76
CA LEU A 261 18.17 18.13 26.76
C LEU A 261 19.62 17.76 27.07
N ARG A 262 19.84 16.83 28.01
CA ARG A 262 21.18 16.39 28.42
C ARG A 262 21.78 15.36 27.47
N SER A 263 20.98 14.42 26.98
CA SER A 263 21.44 13.32 26.11
C SER A 263 21.66 13.74 24.66
N LEU A 264 20.80 14.60 24.08
CA LEU A 264 20.95 15.06 22.69
C LEU A 264 21.94 16.21 22.54
N LYS A 265 22.38 16.84 23.63
CA LYS A 265 23.36 17.94 23.60
C LYS A 265 24.59 17.56 22.78
N TYR A 266 25.14 16.38 22.99
CA TYR A 266 26.37 15.91 22.32
C TYR A 266 26.16 15.46 20.87
N VAL A 267 24.92 15.15 20.49
CA VAL A 267 24.55 14.77 19.11
C VAL A 267 24.36 16.01 18.25
N LEU A 268 23.69 17.05 18.78
CA LEU A 268 23.39 18.28 18.05
C LEU A 268 24.49 19.36 18.16
N LEU A 269 25.34 19.28 19.18
CA LEU A 269 26.48 20.16 19.41
C LEU A 269 27.76 19.29 19.51
N PRO A 270 28.27 18.77 18.37
CA PRO A 270 29.52 18.02 18.39
C PRO A 270 30.67 18.92 18.88
N ASP A 271 31.50 18.41 19.80
CA ASP A 271 32.71 19.09 20.22
C ASP A 271 33.73 19.05 19.06
N SER A 272 34.27 20.22 18.70
CA SER A 272 35.21 20.41 17.58
C SER A 272 36.56 19.67 17.77
N SER A 273 36.73 18.88 18.82
CA SER A 273 37.98 18.19 19.17
C SER A 273 38.25 16.92 18.35
N ASN A 274 37.28 16.43 17.58
CA ASN A 274 37.35 15.13 16.90
C ASN A 274 37.51 15.22 15.37
N ASP A 275 37.75 16.40 14.80
CA ASP A 275 38.02 16.55 13.36
C ASP A 275 39.53 16.35 13.08
N PRO A 276 39.95 15.35 12.27
CA PRO A 276 41.36 15.15 11.91
C PRO A 276 41.98 16.35 11.20
N THR A 277 41.16 17.16 10.53
CA THR A 277 41.59 18.35 9.78
C THR A 277 41.96 19.54 10.67
N LEU A 278 41.53 19.55 11.94
CA LEU A 278 41.79 20.63 12.91
C LEU A 278 43.15 20.52 13.61
N ARG A 279 43.91 19.44 13.42
CA ARG A 279 45.31 19.33 13.89
C ARG A 279 46.28 20.22 13.10
N ALA A 280 45.83 20.83 12.00
CA ALA A 280 46.62 21.69 11.12
C ALA A 280 46.46 23.21 11.38
N GLY A 281 46.15 23.63 12.63
CA GLY A 281 46.30 25.02 13.06
C GLY A 281 45.25 26.04 12.58
N ALA A 282 44.24 25.66 11.79
CA ALA A 282 43.16 26.56 11.40
C ALA A 282 41.97 26.46 12.38
N SER A 283 41.92 27.36 13.35
CA SER A 283 40.83 27.44 14.34
C SER A 283 39.54 27.99 13.71
N TYR A 284 38.72 27.14 13.08
CA TYR A 284 37.32 27.51 12.79
C TYR A 284 36.51 27.36 14.08
N THR A 285 36.44 28.42 14.88
CA THR A 285 35.42 28.48 15.92
C THR A 285 34.06 28.36 15.24
N VAL A 286 33.31 27.27 15.54
CA VAL A 286 31.90 27.19 15.15
C VAL A 286 31.25 28.48 15.64
N ALA A 287 30.78 29.33 14.71
CA ALA A 287 30.31 30.68 15.03
C ALA A 287 29.35 30.60 16.22
N ARG A 288 29.64 31.34 17.30
CA ARG A 288 28.88 31.34 18.57
C ARG A 288 27.36 31.41 18.34
N ALA A 289 26.93 32.11 17.29
CA ALA A 289 25.56 32.21 16.81
C ALA A 289 24.94 30.85 16.37
N GLN A 290 25.67 30.00 15.67
CA GLN A 290 25.21 28.67 15.24
C GLN A 290 25.06 27.71 16.42
N LYS A 291 26.00 27.75 17.37
CA LYS A 291 25.92 27.01 18.64
C LYS A 291 24.70 27.43 19.46
N GLN A 292 24.42 28.73 19.50
CA GLN A 292 23.26 29.30 20.19
C GLN A 292 21.93 28.89 19.52
N ARG A 293 21.83 28.94 18.18
CA ARG A 293 20.65 28.47 17.42
C ARG A 293 20.37 26.98 17.66
N ARG A 294 21.40 26.13 17.63
CA ARG A 294 21.28 24.68 17.91
C ARG A 294 20.83 24.40 19.34
N THR A 295 21.32 25.19 20.31
CA THR A 295 20.92 25.08 21.72
C THR A 295 19.46 25.51 21.92
N TYR A 296 19.02 26.61 21.30
CA TYR A 296 17.61 27.02 21.34
C TYR A 296 16.68 26.00 20.68
N PHE A 297 17.08 25.46 19.53
CA PHE A 297 16.33 24.40 18.87
C PHE A 297 16.15 23.17 19.78
N LEU A 298 17.25 22.71 20.40
CA LEU A 298 17.20 21.58 21.33
C LEU A 298 16.29 21.87 22.54
N ALA A 299 16.32 23.09 23.08
CA ALA A 299 15.44 23.47 24.18
C ALA A 299 13.95 23.51 23.76
N ILE A 300 13.64 24.10 22.59
CA ILE A 300 12.28 24.13 22.03
C ILE A 300 11.77 22.72 21.78
N TYR A 301 12.61 21.87 21.19
CA TYR A 301 12.27 20.48 20.93
C TYR A 301 11.99 19.72 22.23
N ALA A 302 12.94 19.75 23.18
CA ALA A 302 12.84 18.99 24.42
C ALA A 302 11.67 19.43 25.31
N PHE A 303 11.33 20.72 25.36
CA PHE A 303 10.25 21.22 26.23
C PHE A 303 8.91 21.36 25.49
N LEU A 304 8.83 22.11 24.39
CA LEU A 304 7.55 22.46 23.77
C LEU A 304 7.00 21.36 22.86
N ILE A 305 7.87 20.79 22.01
CA ILE A 305 7.46 19.75 21.05
C ILE A 305 7.14 18.45 21.80
N GLN A 306 7.97 18.05 22.76
CA GLN A 306 7.70 16.88 23.60
C GLN A 306 6.44 17.04 24.47
N LEU A 307 6.15 18.24 24.98
CA LEU A 307 4.90 18.49 25.71
C LEU A 307 3.69 18.16 24.85
N SER A 308 3.72 18.66 23.61
CA SER A 308 2.63 18.47 22.64
C SER A 308 2.44 16.99 22.30
N PHE A 309 3.53 16.25 22.01
CA PHE A 309 3.45 14.83 21.68
C PHE A 309 3.06 13.96 22.86
N MET A 310 3.65 14.18 24.04
CA MET A 310 3.28 13.43 25.24
C MET A 310 1.83 13.70 25.64
N TRP A 311 1.33 14.93 25.50
CA TRP A 311 -0.07 15.25 25.76
C TRP A 311 -1.03 14.55 24.79
N ILE A 312 -0.71 14.51 23.50
CA ILE A 312 -1.52 13.78 22.51
C ILE A 312 -1.59 12.29 22.86
N LEU A 313 -0.49 11.71 23.34
CA LEU A 313 -0.41 10.28 23.71
C LEU A 313 -1.09 9.96 25.05
N THR A 314 -1.19 10.91 25.99
CA THR A 314 -1.86 10.73 27.29
C THR A 314 -3.32 11.16 27.29
N ARG A 315 -3.79 11.81 26.22
CA ARG A 315 -5.18 12.25 26.09
C ARG A 315 -6.09 11.07 25.80
N GLU A 316 -6.81 10.64 26.82
CA GLU A 316 -7.89 9.67 26.70
C GLU A 316 -9.18 10.37 26.23
N GLU A 317 -9.93 9.78 25.31
CA GLU A 317 -11.28 10.28 24.96
C GLU A 317 -12.24 10.01 26.14
N PRO A 318 -13.01 11.01 26.61
CA PRO A 318 -13.95 10.81 27.71
C PRO A 318 -15.10 9.89 27.29
N ALA A 319 -15.30 8.80 28.04
CA ALA A 319 -16.35 7.79 27.80
C ALA A 319 -17.78 8.37 27.71
N SER A 320 -18.04 9.53 28.33
CA SER A 320 -19.35 10.17 28.36
C SER A 320 -19.82 10.67 26.99
N ARG A 321 -18.92 11.12 26.10
CA ARG A 321 -19.30 11.53 24.74
C ARG A 321 -19.82 10.37 23.88
N THR A 322 -19.37 9.15 24.20
CA THR A 322 -19.74 7.92 23.48
C THR A 322 -21.12 7.42 23.92
N VAL A 323 -21.45 7.55 25.21
CA VAL A 323 -22.75 7.17 25.78
C VAL A 323 -23.83 8.20 25.44
N VAL A 324 -23.50 9.51 25.47
CA VAL A 324 -24.43 10.58 25.07
C VAL A 324 -24.73 10.52 23.57
N LYS A 325 -23.76 10.17 22.70
CA LYS A 325 -24.04 9.89 21.27
C LYS A 325 -24.94 8.68 21.05
N LYS A 326 -24.93 7.72 21.98
CA LYS A 326 -25.78 6.51 21.93
C LYS A 326 -27.20 6.79 22.43
N LEU A 327 -27.36 7.76 23.33
CA LEU A 327 -28.63 8.18 23.92
C LEU A 327 -29.30 9.33 23.15
N SER A 328 -28.52 10.15 22.43
CA SER A 328 -29.04 11.29 21.65
C SER A 328 -29.40 10.96 20.20
N GLY A 329 -29.26 9.69 19.79
CA GLY A 329 -29.83 9.20 18.54
C GLY A 329 -31.32 8.96 18.75
N SER A 330 -32.15 9.64 17.99
CA SER A 330 -33.62 9.58 18.03
C SER A 330 -34.18 8.16 18.11
N PRO A 331 -35.27 7.92 18.88
CA PRO A 331 -35.95 6.64 18.93
C PRO A 331 -36.83 6.48 17.69
N LEU A 332 -36.23 6.13 16.55
CA LEU A 332 -36.97 5.71 15.36
C LEU A 332 -36.42 4.34 14.92
N VAL A 333 -37.21 3.32 15.25
CA VAL A 333 -37.13 1.94 14.74
C VAL A 333 -35.72 1.34 14.80
N VAL A 334 -35.29 0.97 16.00
CA VAL A 334 -34.19 0.01 16.16
C VAL A 334 -34.68 -1.32 15.61
N SER A 335 -34.26 -1.65 14.38
CA SER A 335 -34.48 -2.98 13.80
C SER A 335 -33.83 -4.03 14.71
N THR A 336 -34.63 -5.01 15.15
CA THR A 336 -34.24 -6.17 15.97
C THR A 336 -33.03 -6.96 15.44
N ASP A 337 -32.67 -6.78 14.17
CA ASP A 337 -31.52 -7.38 13.51
C ASP A 337 -30.16 -6.90 14.01
N ASP A 338 -30.01 -5.62 14.37
CA ASP A 338 -28.69 -5.05 14.72
C ASP A 338 -28.20 -5.50 16.11
N ASP A 339 -29.15 -5.80 17.00
CA ASP A 339 -28.85 -6.32 18.34
C ASP A 339 -28.41 -7.79 18.31
N SER A 340 -28.91 -8.58 17.33
CA SER A 340 -28.50 -9.98 17.12
C SER A 340 -27.08 -10.10 16.56
N ARG A 341 -26.68 -9.19 15.65
CA ARG A 341 -25.34 -9.15 15.04
C ARG A 341 -24.26 -8.73 16.03
N ASN A 342 -24.59 -7.84 16.96
CA ASN A 342 -23.69 -7.41 18.03
C ASN A 342 -23.40 -8.49 19.09
N ARG A 343 -24.16 -9.58 19.10
CA ARG A 343 -23.93 -10.75 19.98
C ARG A 343 -22.96 -11.78 19.39
N LEU A 344 -22.69 -11.74 18.08
CA LEU A 344 -21.73 -12.63 17.44
C LEU A 344 -20.29 -12.22 17.78
N PRO A 345 -19.34 -13.16 17.94
CA PRO A 345 -17.93 -12.83 18.12
C PRO A 345 -17.37 -12.12 16.87
N TRP A 346 -16.34 -11.28 17.05
CA TRP A 346 -15.85 -10.33 16.04
C TRP A 346 -15.52 -10.95 14.66
N TYR A 347 -15.07 -12.20 14.62
CA TYR A 347 -14.74 -12.95 13.40
C TYR A 347 -15.96 -13.50 12.64
N ARG A 348 -17.16 -13.48 13.24
CA ARG A 348 -18.43 -13.86 12.59
C ARG A 348 -19.27 -12.65 12.18
N ARG A 349 -18.79 -11.43 12.42
CA ARG A 349 -19.47 -10.20 12.02
C ARG A 349 -19.09 -9.85 10.59
N PRO A 350 -20.06 -9.51 9.71
CA PRO A 350 -19.75 -9.04 8.37
C PRO A 350 -19.04 -7.69 8.48
N SER A 351 -17.73 -7.65 8.24
CA SER A 351 -16.93 -6.42 8.25
C SER A 351 -16.03 -6.36 7.02
N ILE A 352 -15.85 -5.15 6.48
CA ILE A 352 -14.94 -4.92 5.36
C ILE A 352 -13.48 -5.24 5.73
N PHE A 353 -13.14 -5.14 7.01
CA PHE A 353 -11.82 -5.46 7.54
C PHE A 353 -11.51 -6.96 7.56
N LEU A 354 -12.52 -7.83 7.57
CA LEU A 354 -12.35 -9.28 7.40
C LEU A 354 -12.03 -9.68 5.95
N LEU A 355 -12.37 -8.83 4.98
CA LEU A 355 -12.00 -9.03 3.58
C LEU A 355 -10.54 -8.66 3.31
N LEU A 356 -10.01 -7.64 3.99
CA LEU A 356 -8.65 -7.10 3.79
C LEU A 356 -7.52 -8.16 3.70
N PRO A 357 -7.43 -9.16 4.60
CA PRO A 357 -6.40 -10.21 4.55
C PRO A 357 -6.49 -11.17 3.36
N SER A 358 -7.64 -11.22 2.69
CA SER A 358 -7.87 -12.06 1.49
C SER A 358 -7.92 -11.21 0.21
N PHE A 359 -8.39 -9.97 0.35
CA PHE A 359 -8.34 -8.93 -0.65
C PHE A 359 -6.87 -8.70 -0.92
N PHE A 360 -6.06 -8.13 0.01
CA PHE A 360 -4.60 -7.94 -0.05
C PHE A 360 -3.78 -9.21 -0.34
N PRO A 361 -4.31 -10.39 -0.68
CA PRO A 361 -3.65 -11.32 -1.61
C PRO A 361 -4.35 -11.73 -2.96
N PHE A 362 -4.98 -10.87 -3.76
CA PHE A 362 -5.18 -10.94 -5.23
C PHE A 362 -4.64 -9.72 -6.19
N CYS A 363 -4.09 -8.55 -5.72
CA CYS A 363 -3.86 -7.12 -6.26
C CYS A 363 -2.47 -7.03 -6.76
N LEU A 364 -1.56 -7.39 -5.88
CA LEU A 364 -0.21 -7.57 -6.22
C LEU A 364 -0.03 -8.80 -7.12
N ALA A 365 -0.91 -9.82 -7.11
CA ALA A 365 -0.93 -10.83 -8.16
C ALA A 365 -1.32 -10.17 -9.48
N PHE A 366 -2.45 -9.47 -9.50
CA PHE A 366 -2.92 -8.75 -10.69
C PHE A 366 -1.91 -7.72 -11.21
N GLY A 367 -1.35 -6.88 -10.34
CA GLY A 367 -0.39 -5.84 -10.66
C GLY A 367 0.98 -6.38 -11.04
N GLY A 368 1.41 -7.50 -10.43
CA GLY A 368 2.64 -8.20 -10.78
C GLY A 368 2.56 -8.90 -12.14
N VAL A 369 1.38 -9.38 -12.54
CA VAL A 369 1.17 -10.02 -13.85
C VAL A 369 0.99 -9.01 -14.98
N LEU A 370 0.47 -7.81 -14.69
CA LEU A 370 0.04 -6.85 -15.71
C LEU A 370 1.11 -6.51 -16.76
N VAL A 371 2.31 -6.13 -16.31
CA VAL A 371 3.42 -5.72 -17.19
C VAL A 371 4.01 -6.94 -17.92
N PRO A 372 4.47 -8.01 -17.24
CA PRO A 372 4.99 -9.20 -17.92
C PRO A 372 4.01 -9.81 -18.93
N LYS A 373 2.71 -9.84 -18.64
CA LYS A 373 1.70 -10.33 -19.59
C LYS A 373 1.67 -9.49 -20.87
N GLN A 374 1.77 -8.17 -20.75
CA GLN A 374 1.80 -7.28 -21.91
C GLN A 374 3.07 -7.48 -22.76
N TYR A 375 4.23 -7.65 -22.10
CA TYR A 375 5.50 -7.94 -22.80
C TYR A 375 5.50 -9.34 -23.43
N LEU A 376 4.94 -10.35 -22.77
CA LEU A 376 4.76 -11.69 -23.33
C LEU A 376 3.95 -11.66 -24.64
N VAL A 377 2.82 -10.94 -24.63
CA VAL A 377 1.97 -10.77 -25.83
C VAL A 377 2.74 -10.09 -26.96
N LEU A 378 3.48 -9.02 -26.64
CA LEU A 378 4.31 -8.32 -27.62
C LEU A 378 5.40 -9.23 -28.21
N GLU A 379 6.23 -9.85 -27.36
CA GLU A 379 7.34 -10.69 -27.81
C GLU A 379 6.84 -11.82 -28.70
N ARG A 380 5.68 -12.41 -28.33
CA ARG A 380 5.07 -13.48 -29.10
C ARG A 380 4.54 -13.01 -30.45
N ILE A 381 3.79 -11.92 -30.49
CA ILE A 381 3.28 -11.35 -31.75
C ILE A 381 4.44 -10.88 -32.65
N CYS A 382 5.50 -10.31 -32.06
CA CYS A 382 6.69 -9.89 -32.77
C CYS A 382 7.42 -11.09 -33.40
N ARG A 383 7.61 -12.18 -32.64
CA ARG A 383 8.23 -13.42 -33.14
C ARG A 383 7.44 -14.00 -34.30
N ASP A 384 6.12 -14.13 -34.15
CA ASP A 384 5.24 -14.67 -35.19
C ASP A 384 5.30 -13.79 -36.46
N TYR A 385 5.20 -12.46 -36.31
CA TYR A 385 5.29 -11.51 -37.43
C TYR A 385 6.63 -11.57 -38.20
N LEU A 386 7.75 -11.64 -37.48
CA LEU A 386 9.07 -11.72 -38.11
C LEU A 386 9.27 -13.07 -38.81
N SER A 387 8.77 -14.16 -38.22
CA SER A 387 8.82 -15.48 -38.84
C SER A 387 7.98 -15.55 -40.13
N ASP A 388 6.76 -15.01 -40.13
CA ASP A 388 5.90 -14.95 -41.31
C ASP A 388 6.54 -14.13 -42.43
N ARG A 389 7.21 -13.04 -42.07
CA ARG A 389 7.94 -12.20 -43.04
C ARG A 389 9.14 -12.91 -43.64
N ALA A 390 9.88 -13.68 -42.85
CA ALA A 390 11.01 -14.48 -43.34
C ALA A 390 10.58 -15.65 -44.25
N LEU A 391 9.36 -16.17 -44.07
CA LEU A 391 8.76 -17.15 -44.98
C LEU A 391 8.37 -16.53 -46.33
N GLN A 392 7.94 -15.26 -46.33
CA GLN A 392 7.57 -14.54 -47.55
C GLN A 392 8.78 -14.00 -48.32
N ASP A 393 9.81 -13.57 -47.60
CA ASP A 393 11.04 -13.02 -48.17
C ASP A 393 12.27 -13.80 -47.65
N PRO A 394 12.80 -14.76 -48.44
CA PRO A 394 13.98 -15.54 -48.06
C PRO A 394 15.25 -14.71 -47.85
N SER A 395 15.29 -13.45 -48.31
CA SER A 395 16.43 -12.54 -48.11
C SER A 395 16.35 -11.79 -46.77
N PHE A 396 15.20 -11.82 -46.12
CA PHE A 396 14.96 -11.13 -44.85
C PHE A 396 15.58 -11.89 -43.68
N GLN A 397 16.66 -11.34 -43.12
CA GLN A 397 17.28 -11.84 -41.89
C GLN A 397 16.85 -10.98 -40.70
N PHE A 398 16.50 -11.63 -39.59
CA PHE A 398 16.10 -10.96 -38.36
C PHE A 398 16.81 -11.56 -37.15
N THR A 399 17.04 -10.76 -36.12
CA THR A 399 17.57 -11.23 -34.84
C THR A 399 16.49 -11.97 -34.06
N PRO A 400 16.78 -13.14 -33.47
CA PRO A 400 15.81 -13.90 -32.70
C PRO A 400 15.27 -13.07 -31.54
N VAL A 401 13.97 -13.22 -31.26
CA VAL A 401 13.32 -12.56 -30.12
C VAL A 401 13.69 -13.34 -28.85
N VAL A 402 14.34 -12.68 -27.89
CA VAL A 402 14.81 -13.29 -26.64
C VAL A 402 13.87 -12.90 -25.50
N PRO A 403 13.24 -13.87 -24.79
CA PRO A 403 12.35 -13.57 -23.67
C PRO A 403 13.06 -12.79 -22.56
N GLY A 404 12.50 -11.64 -22.17
CA GLY A 404 13.07 -10.80 -21.11
C GLY A 404 14.38 -10.10 -21.47
N GLY A 405 14.81 -10.17 -22.74
CA GLY A 405 15.97 -9.47 -23.28
C GLY A 405 15.60 -8.14 -23.96
N ASP A 406 16.61 -7.39 -24.43
CA ASP A 406 16.36 -6.20 -25.26
C ASP A 406 16.05 -6.63 -26.70
N ASN A 407 14.83 -6.32 -27.16
CA ASN A 407 14.31 -6.68 -28.47
C ASN A 407 13.99 -5.43 -29.31
N PRO A 408 15.00 -4.68 -29.82
CA PRO A 408 14.79 -3.48 -30.61
C PRO A 408 13.98 -3.72 -31.90
N GLN A 409 14.06 -4.93 -32.48
CA GLN A 409 13.31 -5.35 -33.66
C GLN A 409 11.78 -5.34 -33.46
N CYS A 410 11.30 -5.42 -32.23
CA CYS A 410 9.87 -5.38 -31.89
C CYS A 410 9.32 -3.95 -31.73
N ARG A 411 10.16 -2.92 -31.89
CA ARG A 411 9.78 -1.50 -31.77
C ARG A 411 9.28 -0.91 -33.09
N THR A 412 8.89 -1.74 -34.06
CA THR A 412 8.33 -1.28 -35.34
C THR A 412 6.84 -0.92 -35.20
N PRO A 413 6.36 0.11 -35.90
CA PRO A 413 4.97 0.56 -35.74
C PRO A 413 3.96 -0.49 -36.24
N GLU A 414 4.34 -1.39 -37.14
CA GLU A 414 3.54 -2.54 -37.58
C GLU A 414 3.28 -3.49 -36.40
N VAL A 415 4.33 -3.94 -35.69
CA VAL A 415 4.21 -4.84 -34.54
C VAL A 415 3.41 -4.17 -33.43
N GLN A 416 3.66 -2.89 -33.12
CA GLN A 416 2.91 -2.15 -32.11
C GLN A 416 1.42 -2.05 -32.45
N SER A 417 1.07 -1.86 -33.73
CA SER A 417 -0.32 -1.85 -34.16
C SER A 417 -1.01 -3.22 -34.02
N LEU A 418 -0.30 -4.31 -34.30
CA LEU A 418 -0.82 -5.68 -34.13
C LEU A 418 -1.06 -6.01 -32.65
N VAL A 419 -0.13 -5.62 -31.78
CA VAL A 419 -0.28 -5.79 -30.32
C VAL A 419 -1.44 -4.96 -29.78
N ALA A 420 -1.62 -3.72 -30.26
CA ALA A 420 -2.77 -2.89 -29.89
C ALA A 420 -4.10 -3.53 -30.34
N ASN A 421 -4.17 -4.10 -31.55
CA ASN A 421 -5.34 -4.82 -32.04
C ASN A 421 -5.62 -6.10 -31.24
N PHE A 422 -4.57 -6.84 -30.85
CA PHE A 422 -4.73 -8.00 -29.97
C PHE A 422 -5.28 -7.60 -28.59
N GLY A 423 -4.71 -6.55 -28.00
CA GLY A 423 -5.21 -5.97 -26.75
C GLY A 423 -6.66 -5.51 -26.86
N LEU A 424 -7.04 -4.95 -28.01
CA LEU A 424 -8.43 -4.59 -28.33
C LEU A 424 -9.36 -5.82 -28.29
N TYR A 425 -9.00 -6.93 -28.95
CA TYR A 425 -9.80 -8.15 -28.91
C TYR A 425 -9.93 -8.72 -27.50
N GLN A 426 -8.84 -8.70 -26.72
CA GLN A 426 -8.84 -9.17 -25.35
C GLN A 426 -9.81 -8.38 -24.46
N GLN A 427 -9.81 -7.05 -24.58
CA GLN A 427 -10.70 -6.16 -23.83
C GLN A 427 -12.16 -6.29 -24.27
N LEU A 428 -12.40 -6.47 -25.57
CA LEU A 428 -13.74 -6.64 -26.12
C LEU A 428 -14.40 -7.93 -25.59
N LEU A 429 -13.66 -9.04 -25.58
CA LEU A 429 -14.16 -10.30 -25.03
C LEU A 429 -14.38 -10.20 -23.51
N ALA A 430 -13.39 -9.76 -22.73
CA ALA A 430 -13.54 -9.66 -21.29
C ALA A 430 -14.68 -8.69 -20.90
N GLY A 431 -14.71 -7.51 -21.53
CA GLY A 431 -15.66 -6.45 -21.21
C GLY A 431 -17.10 -6.76 -21.63
N LEU A 432 -17.33 -7.26 -22.85
CA LEU A 432 -18.69 -7.54 -23.36
C LEU A 432 -19.37 -8.62 -22.53
N PHE A 433 -18.65 -9.72 -22.27
CA PHE A 433 -19.18 -10.82 -21.48
C PHE A 433 -19.34 -10.43 -20.00
N ALA A 434 -18.45 -9.61 -19.44
CA ALA A 434 -18.61 -9.06 -18.09
C ALA A 434 -19.81 -8.11 -17.97
N ALA A 435 -20.09 -7.30 -18.99
CA ALA A 435 -21.24 -6.41 -19.00
C ALA A 435 -22.58 -7.18 -18.98
N VAL A 436 -22.63 -8.34 -19.65
CA VAL A 436 -23.79 -9.24 -19.62
C VAL A 436 -23.86 -10.04 -18.31
N SER A 437 -22.75 -10.61 -17.85
CA SER A 437 -22.74 -11.52 -16.71
C SER A 437 -22.83 -10.82 -15.34
N ALA A 438 -22.21 -9.66 -15.17
CA ALA A 438 -22.10 -9.00 -13.86
C ALA A 438 -23.45 -8.63 -13.22
N PRO A 439 -24.45 -8.09 -13.96
CA PRO A 439 -25.77 -7.82 -13.37
C PRO A 439 -26.51 -9.09 -12.95
N HIS A 440 -26.39 -10.17 -13.71
CA HIS A 440 -26.99 -11.47 -13.37
C HIS A 440 -26.34 -12.09 -12.14
N LEU A 441 -25.01 -12.05 -12.07
CA LEU A 441 -24.27 -12.50 -10.89
C LEU A 441 -24.64 -11.66 -9.66
N GLY A 442 -24.79 -10.34 -9.80
CA GLY A 442 -25.28 -9.44 -8.75
C GLY A 442 -26.67 -9.81 -8.22
N ALA A 443 -27.64 -10.00 -9.12
CA ALA A 443 -29.00 -10.40 -8.73
C ALA A 443 -29.06 -11.81 -8.12
N LEU A 444 -28.20 -12.73 -8.58
CA LEU A 444 -28.04 -14.08 -8.02
C LEU A 444 -27.41 -14.02 -6.62
N SER A 445 -26.49 -13.08 -6.41
CA SER A 445 -25.78 -12.82 -5.15
C SER A 445 -26.74 -12.50 -4.01
N ASP A 446 -27.78 -11.73 -4.30
CA ASP A 446 -28.77 -11.34 -3.31
C ASP A 446 -29.73 -12.49 -2.92
N ARG A 447 -29.86 -13.54 -3.76
CA ARG A 447 -30.75 -14.70 -3.52
C ARG A 447 -30.05 -15.89 -2.85
N ILE A 448 -28.85 -16.21 -3.33
CA ILE A 448 -28.09 -17.41 -2.96
C ILE A 448 -27.03 -17.10 -1.88
N GLY A 449 -26.70 -15.82 -1.70
CA GLY A 449 -25.66 -15.34 -0.78
C GLY A 449 -24.41 -14.87 -1.53
N ARG A 450 -23.78 -13.79 -1.05
CA ARG A 450 -22.73 -13.08 -1.81
C ARG A 450 -21.44 -13.86 -1.92
N LYS A 451 -21.16 -14.68 -0.90
CA LYS A 451 -20.00 -15.55 -0.80
C LYS A 451 -19.87 -16.51 -1.97
N LYS A 452 -20.97 -17.17 -2.36
CA LYS A 452 -20.98 -18.19 -3.44
C LYS A 452 -20.77 -17.55 -4.82
N VAL A 453 -21.34 -16.37 -5.03
CA VAL A 453 -21.18 -15.63 -6.29
C VAL A 453 -19.76 -15.09 -6.44
N MET A 454 -19.14 -14.59 -5.36
CA MET A 454 -17.74 -14.17 -5.39
C MET A 454 -16.78 -15.33 -5.74
N VAL A 455 -17.01 -16.53 -5.17
CA VAL A 455 -16.25 -17.75 -5.49
C VAL A 455 -16.36 -18.11 -6.97
N ALA A 456 -17.58 -18.13 -7.52
CA ALA A 456 -17.81 -18.42 -8.93
C ALA A 456 -17.16 -17.38 -9.86
N ALA A 457 -17.15 -16.11 -9.46
CA ALA A 457 -16.50 -15.04 -10.22
C ALA A 457 -14.96 -15.18 -10.25
N SER A 458 -14.34 -15.56 -9.13
CA SER A 458 -12.89 -15.75 -9.06
C SER A 458 -12.35 -16.92 -9.91
N MET A 459 -13.18 -17.90 -10.27
CA MET A 459 -12.76 -19.03 -11.10
C MET A 459 -12.37 -18.59 -12.53
N GLY A 460 -13.00 -17.54 -13.07
CA GLY A 460 -12.67 -17.02 -14.40
C GLY A 460 -11.25 -16.44 -14.46
N SER A 461 -10.86 -15.68 -13.44
CA SER A 461 -9.52 -15.10 -13.36
C SER A 461 -8.45 -16.18 -13.18
N VAL A 462 -8.74 -17.24 -12.42
CA VAL A 462 -7.87 -18.42 -12.31
C VAL A 462 -7.64 -19.08 -13.68
N ALA A 463 -8.71 -19.30 -14.45
CA ALA A 463 -8.62 -19.91 -15.77
C ALA A 463 -7.76 -19.06 -16.73
N MET A 464 -7.91 -17.73 -16.69
CA MET A 464 -7.11 -16.79 -17.48
C MET A 464 -5.61 -16.92 -17.18
N GLU A 465 -5.22 -17.00 -15.91
CA GLU A 465 -3.82 -17.14 -15.53
C GLU A 465 -3.24 -18.51 -15.93
N VAL A 466 -4.00 -19.59 -15.77
CA VAL A 466 -3.59 -20.93 -16.24
C VAL A 466 -3.34 -20.93 -17.75
N ILE A 467 -4.23 -20.33 -18.54
CA ILE A 467 -4.08 -20.23 -19.99
C ILE A 467 -2.84 -19.40 -20.36
N THR A 468 -2.60 -18.29 -19.64
CA THR A 468 -1.43 -17.44 -19.88
C THR A 468 -0.11 -18.19 -19.60
N ILE A 469 -0.07 -19.03 -18.55
CA ILE A 469 1.07 -19.91 -18.26
C ILE A 469 1.30 -20.91 -19.40
N LEU A 470 0.24 -21.54 -19.89
CA LEU A 470 0.36 -22.53 -20.98
C LEU A 470 0.95 -21.91 -22.24
N VAL A 471 0.49 -20.71 -22.61
CA VAL A 471 1.00 -19.93 -23.76
C VAL A 471 2.47 -19.57 -23.57
N GLY A 472 2.87 -19.15 -22.37
CA GLY A 472 4.25 -18.79 -22.07
C GLY A 472 5.21 -20.01 -21.98
N ARG A 473 4.74 -21.13 -21.44
CA ARG A 473 5.57 -22.33 -21.18
C ARG A 473 5.77 -23.20 -22.42
N PHE A 474 4.77 -23.23 -23.32
CA PHE A 474 4.77 -24.04 -24.53
C PHE A 474 4.61 -23.17 -25.77
N PRO A 475 5.62 -22.33 -26.08
CA PRO A 475 5.52 -21.33 -27.14
C PRO A 475 5.32 -21.95 -28.53
N ASP A 476 5.82 -23.15 -28.81
CA ASP A 476 5.76 -23.70 -30.17
C ASP A 476 4.47 -24.51 -30.44
N THR A 477 3.71 -24.90 -29.40
CA THR A 477 2.47 -25.68 -29.54
C THR A 477 1.20 -24.88 -29.21
N VAL A 478 1.29 -23.88 -28.34
CA VAL A 478 0.15 -23.07 -27.89
C VAL A 478 0.26 -21.66 -28.45
N SER A 479 -0.71 -21.27 -29.29
CA SER A 479 -0.71 -19.95 -29.92
C SER A 479 -1.12 -18.83 -28.96
N VAL A 480 -0.66 -17.60 -29.22
CA VAL A 480 -0.99 -16.41 -28.42
C VAL A 480 -2.51 -16.15 -28.32
N TRP A 481 -3.26 -16.57 -29.33
CA TRP A 481 -4.71 -16.42 -29.43
C TRP A 481 -5.49 -17.14 -28.33
N TRP A 482 -4.90 -18.15 -27.66
CA TRP A 482 -5.52 -18.78 -26.49
C TRP A 482 -5.75 -17.81 -25.33
N ILE A 483 -4.94 -16.75 -25.20
CA ILE A 483 -5.15 -15.69 -24.20
C ILE A 483 -6.55 -15.03 -24.36
N LEU A 484 -7.09 -14.97 -25.59
CA LEU A 484 -8.45 -14.48 -25.83
C LEU A 484 -9.53 -15.41 -25.24
N LEU A 485 -9.31 -16.73 -25.24
CA LEU A 485 -10.19 -17.67 -24.57
C LEU A 485 -10.18 -17.45 -23.05
N GLY A 486 -9.02 -17.18 -22.47
CA GLY A 486 -8.92 -16.82 -21.05
C GLY A 486 -9.67 -15.52 -20.73
N ALA A 487 -9.58 -14.51 -21.60
CA ALA A 487 -10.32 -13.26 -21.45
C ALA A 487 -11.84 -13.45 -21.55
N LEU A 488 -12.30 -14.36 -22.41
CA LEU A 488 -13.71 -14.77 -22.49
C LEU A 488 -14.18 -15.42 -21.19
N LEU A 489 -13.42 -16.37 -20.64
CA LEU A 489 -13.74 -17.07 -19.39
C LEU A 489 -13.78 -16.11 -18.20
N ASP A 490 -12.81 -15.19 -18.09
CA ASP A 490 -12.80 -14.14 -17.07
C ASP A 490 -14.02 -13.21 -17.21
N GLY A 491 -14.37 -12.82 -18.45
CA GLY A 491 -15.56 -12.02 -18.76
C GLY A 491 -16.88 -12.70 -18.36
N ILE A 492 -17.08 -13.97 -18.70
CA ILE A 492 -18.30 -14.74 -18.35
C ILE A 492 -18.47 -14.83 -16.83
N CYS A 493 -17.36 -14.91 -16.09
CA CYS A 493 -17.35 -14.91 -14.63
C CYS A 493 -17.50 -13.50 -14.00
N GLY A 494 -17.69 -12.45 -14.80
CA GLY A 494 -17.95 -11.07 -14.33
C GLY A 494 -16.71 -10.15 -14.31
N SER A 495 -15.52 -10.69 -14.59
CA SER A 495 -14.20 -10.03 -14.61
C SER A 495 -13.90 -9.17 -13.37
N PHE A 496 -12.77 -8.45 -13.39
CA PHE A 496 -12.10 -7.56 -12.40
C PHE A 496 -12.99 -6.77 -11.40
N THR A 497 -14.29 -6.67 -11.63
CA THR A 497 -15.29 -6.05 -10.74
C THR A 497 -15.66 -6.86 -9.48
N ALA A 498 -15.27 -8.13 -9.36
CA ALA A 498 -15.71 -9.02 -8.26
C ALA A 498 -14.64 -9.39 -7.21
N SER A 499 -13.37 -9.12 -7.46
CA SER A 499 -12.25 -9.50 -6.59
C SER A 499 -11.22 -8.37 -6.67
N MET A 500 -10.72 -7.82 -5.55
CA MET A 500 -9.68 -6.76 -5.56
C MET A 500 -8.61 -6.78 -4.38
N ALA A 501 -7.93 -7.88 -4.03
CA ALA A 501 -6.50 -7.97 -4.43
C ALA A 501 -5.23 -7.64 -3.41
N LEU A 502 -4.21 -8.54 -3.01
CA LEU A 502 -2.70 -8.95 -3.26
C LEU A 502 -1.54 -8.44 -2.39
N ALA A 503 -0.66 -9.32 -1.84
CA ALA A 503 0.80 -9.21 -1.55
C ALA A 503 1.29 -9.90 -0.25
N LEU A 504 2.50 -10.46 -0.10
CA LEU A 504 3.55 -10.79 -1.07
C LEU A 504 4.74 -11.57 -0.46
N MET A 505 5.22 -12.54 -1.25
CA MET A 505 6.60 -12.93 -1.62
C MET A 505 7.75 -13.01 -0.59
N ARG A 506 8.38 -14.19 -0.60
CA ARG A 506 9.83 -14.31 -0.72
C ARG A 506 10.21 -15.52 -1.61
N ALA A 507 11.10 -15.25 -2.56
CA ALA A 507 11.95 -16.14 -3.34
C ALA A 507 11.44 -16.68 -4.69
N PHE A 508 12.35 -16.56 -5.66
CA PHE A 508 12.58 -17.38 -6.86
C PHE A 508 12.35 -16.75 -8.24
N ASP A 509 13.10 -17.28 -9.19
CA ASP A 509 13.69 -16.60 -10.34
C ASP A 509 13.22 -17.30 -11.63
N SER A 510 12.07 -16.88 -12.17
CA SER A 510 11.63 -17.09 -13.56
C SER A 510 10.28 -16.40 -13.82
N VAL A 511 10.06 -15.92 -15.06
CA VAL A 511 8.83 -15.24 -15.51
C VAL A 511 7.57 -16.11 -15.29
N MET A 512 7.71 -17.44 -15.33
CA MET A 512 6.60 -18.39 -15.11
C MET A 512 6.16 -18.47 -13.64
N LEU A 513 7.04 -18.12 -12.69
CA LEU A 513 6.75 -18.20 -11.26
C LEU A 513 5.71 -17.16 -10.80
N VAL A 514 5.73 -15.96 -11.40
CA VAL A 514 4.76 -14.88 -11.10
C VAL A 514 3.32 -15.38 -11.34
N PHE A 515 3.14 -16.15 -12.41
CA PHE A 515 1.85 -16.72 -12.76
C PHE A 515 1.43 -17.89 -11.85
N TYR A 516 2.36 -18.77 -11.45
CA TYR A 516 2.07 -19.83 -10.47
C TYR A 516 1.72 -19.26 -9.08
N LEU A 517 2.36 -18.17 -8.67
CA LEU A 517 2.08 -17.46 -7.42
C LEU A 517 0.74 -16.70 -7.48
N ALA A 518 0.39 -16.14 -8.65
CA ALA A 518 -0.94 -15.60 -8.89
C ALA A 518 -2.00 -16.70 -8.70
N LEU A 519 -1.85 -17.85 -9.34
CA LEU A 519 -2.76 -18.99 -9.20
C LEU A 519 -2.97 -19.41 -7.74
N ALA A 520 -1.89 -19.56 -6.96
CA ALA A 520 -1.96 -19.92 -5.55
C ALA A 520 -2.71 -18.87 -4.69
N GLY A 521 -2.48 -17.58 -4.94
CA GLY A 521 -3.20 -16.49 -4.26
C GLY A 521 -4.70 -16.49 -4.55
N HIS A 522 -5.08 -16.74 -5.81
CA HIS A 522 -6.49 -16.86 -6.19
C HIS A 522 -7.17 -18.07 -5.54
N LEU A 523 -6.49 -19.22 -5.49
CA LEU A 523 -6.99 -20.44 -4.84
C LEU A 523 -7.16 -20.26 -3.32
N PHE A 524 -6.24 -19.53 -2.67
CA PHE A 524 -6.37 -19.16 -1.26
C PHE A 524 -7.57 -18.25 -1.00
N PHE A 525 -7.76 -17.21 -1.84
CA PHE A 525 -8.94 -16.34 -1.75
C PHE A 525 -10.24 -17.15 -1.87
N LEU A 526 -10.30 -18.06 -2.84
CA LEU A 526 -11.45 -18.94 -3.05
C LEU A 526 -11.76 -19.77 -1.80
N ALA A 527 -10.74 -20.41 -1.22
CA ALA A 527 -10.87 -21.23 -0.02
C ALA A 527 -11.27 -20.40 1.21
N PHE A 528 -10.70 -19.20 1.39
CA PHE A 528 -11.00 -18.32 2.52
C PHE A 528 -12.43 -17.77 2.45
N VAL A 529 -12.86 -17.32 1.26
CA VAL A 529 -14.25 -16.90 1.05
C VAL A 529 -15.18 -18.07 1.28
N ALA A 530 -14.88 -19.27 0.74
CA ALA A 530 -15.70 -20.47 0.88
C ALA A 530 -15.80 -21.01 2.32
N LEU A 531 -14.75 -20.89 3.14
CA LEU A 531 -14.70 -21.54 4.46
C LEU A 531 -14.80 -20.57 5.64
N VAL A 532 -14.24 -19.36 5.53
CA VAL A 532 -14.05 -18.45 6.68
C VAL A 532 -15.02 -17.26 6.65
N LEU A 533 -15.32 -16.70 5.48
CA LEU A 533 -16.17 -15.51 5.40
C LEU A 533 -17.63 -15.85 5.80
N PRO A 534 -18.22 -15.19 6.81
CA PRO A 534 -19.63 -15.35 7.14
C PRO A 534 -20.52 -14.66 6.10
N GLU A 535 -21.73 -15.19 5.89
CA GLU A 535 -22.67 -14.60 4.92
C GLU A 535 -23.10 -13.18 5.33
N SER A 536 -23.09 -12.25 4.37
CA SER A 536 -23.30 -10.82 4.62
C SER A 536 -24.79 -10.43 4.73
N LEU A 537 -25.67 -11.19 4.08
CA LEU A 537 -27.13 -11.03 4.15
C LEU A 537 -27.73 -11.89 5.27
N SER A 538 -28.64 -11.33 6.06
CA SER A 538 -29.39 -12.11 7.06
C SER A 538 -30.34 -13.12 6.38
N LYS A 539 -30.61 -14.24 7.04
CA LYS A 539 -31.50 -15.29 6.52
C LYS A 539 -32.92 -14.75 6.25
N ASP A 540 -33.39 -13.84 7.10
CA ASP A 540 -34.72 -13.25 6.99
C ASP A 540 -34.85 -12.31 5.77
N ARG A 541 -33.79 -11.52 5.49
CA ARG A 541 -33.73 -10.71 4.25
C ARG A 541 -33.64 -11.58 2.99
N GLN A 542 -32.93 -12.70 3.06
CA GLN A 542 -32.87 -13.66 1.95
C GLN A 542 -34.24 -14.33 1.73
N GLN A 543 -34.97 -14.66 2.79
CA GLN A 543 -36.33 -15.20 2.71
C GLN A 543 -37.29 -14.17 2.13
N ALA A 544 -37.30 -12.93 2.64
CA ALA A 544 -38.11 -11.85 2.08
C ALA A 544 -37.82 -11.59 0.58
N ALA A 545 -36.56 -11.67 0.16
CA ALA A 545 -36.20 -11.57 -1.26
C ALA A 545 -36.67 -12.78 -2.10
N ARG A 546 -36.65 -13.99 -1.54
CA ARG A 546 -37.16 -15.21 -2.19
C ARG A 546 -38.67 -15.22 -2.28
N ASP A 547 -39.36 -14.74 -1.26
CA ASP A 547 -40.81 -14.67 -1.22
C ASP A 547 -41.31 -13.62 -2.20
N LYS A 548 -40.71 -12.42 -2.23
CA LYS A 548 -40.99 -11.41 -3.26
C LYS A 548 -40.75 -11.91 -4.68
N TYR A 549 -39.74 -12.76 -4.89
CA TYR A 549 -39.49 -13.39 -6.18
C TYR A 549 -40.50 -14.50 -6.49
N ARG A 550 -40.90 -15.30 -5.51
CA ARG A 550 -41.95 -16.33 -5.65
C ARG A 550 -43.29 -15.68 -5.99
N ASP A 551 -43.65 -14.59 -5.33
CA ASP A 551 -44.86 -13.84 -5.60
C ASP A 551 -44.82 -13.20 -7.00
N ALA A 552 -43.68 -12.63 -7.39
CA ALA A 552 -43.49 -12.10 -8.74
C ALA A 552 -43.50 -13.19 -9.82
N ALA A 553 -42.97 -14.38 -9.52
CA ALA A 553 -42.99 -15.54 -10.41
C ALA A 553 -44.37 -16.20 -10.50
N ALA A 554 -45.15 -16.19 -9.42
CA ALA A 554 -46.54 -16.66 -9.38
C ALA A 554 -47.49 -15.68 -10.10
N ALA A 555 -47.19 -14.39 -10.09
CA ALA A 555 -47.91 -13.37 -10.84
C ALA A 555 -47.50 -13.27 -12.32
N ALA A 556 -46.40 -13.91 -12.73
CA ALA A 556 -45.90 -13.86 -14.10
C ALA A 556 -46.47 -14.99 -14.97
N THR A 557 -47.07 -14.64 -16.11
CA THR A 557 -47.40 -15.62 -17.17
C THR A 557 -46.13 -16.35 -17.63
N PRO A 558 -46.15 -17.67 -17.90
CA PRO A 558 -44.98 -18.42 -18.34
C PRO A 558 -44.48 -17.87 -19.68
N LYS A 559 -43.41 -17.07 -19.64
CA LYS A 559 -42.75 -16.53 -20.82
C LYS A 559 -41.72 -17.53 -21.32
N SER A 560 -41.70 -17.77 -22.64
CA SER A 560 -40.58 -18.49 -23.28
C SER A 560 -39.25 -17.81 -22.91
N TRP A 561 -38.16 -18.56 -22.79
CA TRP A 561 -36.84 -18.03 -22.40
C TRP A 561 -36.39 -16.86 -23.28
N LEU A 562 -36.75 -16.87 -24.56
CA LEU A 562 -36.53 -15.76 -25.51
C LEU A 562 -37.33 -14.50 -25.15
N GLN A 563 -38.58 -14.66 -24.70
CA GLN A 563 -39.42 -13.53 -24.27
C GLN A 563 -39.00 -13.00 -22.89
N SER A 564 -38.44 -13.85 -22.03
CA SER A 564 -37.84 -13.44 -20.76
C SER A 564 -36.54 -12.66 -20.95
N LEU A 565 -35.73 -13.01 -21.95
CA LEU A 565 -34.56 -12.23 -22.38
C LEU A 565 -34.97 -10.90 -23.05
N ALA A 566 -35.99 -10.91 -23.91
CA ALA A 566 -36.45 -9.72 -24.64
C ALA A 566 -37.19 -8.69 -23.75
N ALA A 567 -37.84 -9.14 -22.66
CA ALA A 567 -38.52 -8.27 -21.71
C ALA A 567 -37.61 -7.72 -20.59
N TYR A 568 -36.31 -8.02 -20.62
CA TYR A 568 -35.35 -7.62 -19.59
C TYR A 568 -34.69 -6.29 -19.93
N ASN A 569 -35.05 -5.22 -19.21
CA ASN A 569 -34.49 -3.90 -19.41
C ASN A 569 -33.15 -3.76 -18.67
N MET A 570 -32.04 -4.07 -19.35
CA MET A 570 -30.71 -3.98 -18.74
C MET A 570 -30.38 -2.59 -18.18
N PHE A 571 -30.99 -1.55 -18.75
CA PHE A 571 -30.78 -0.15 -18.40
C PHE A 571 -31.75 0.37 -17.34
N GLU A 572 -32.64 -0.47 -16.80
CA GLU A 572 -33.57 -0.06 -15.74
C GLU A 572 -32.89 0.63 -14.55
N PRO A 573 -31.71 0.17 -14.06
CA PRO A 573 -30.99 0.86 -12.99
C PRO A 573 -30.58 2.31 -13.32
N LEU A 574 -30.40 2.68 -14.60
CA LEU A 574 -29.99 4.04 -14.98
C LEU A 574 -31.08 5.09 -14.71
N TRP A 575 -32.35 4.68 -14.62
CA TRP A 575 -33.44 5.61 -14.34
C TRP A 575 -33.36 6.21 -12.94
N VAL A 576 -32.62 5.60 -12.01
CA VAL A 576 -32.36 6.18 -10.69
C VAL A 576 -31.57 7.49 -10.75
N LEU A 577 -30.80 7.71 -11.83
CA LEU A 577 -30.07 8.97 -12.07
C LEU A 577 -31.00 10.10 -12.54
N LEU A 578 -32.23 9.77 -12.95
CA LEU A 578 -33.27 10.69 -13.39
C LEU A 578 -34.54 10.49 -12.55
N PRO A 579 -34.51 10.79 -11.23
CA PRO A 579 -35.65 10.56 -10.35
C PRO A 579 -36.88 11.34 -10.83
N ARG A 580 -37.99 10.65 -11.10
CA ARG A 580 -39.30 11.24 -11.45
C ARG A 580 -40.25 11.03 -10.27
N GLY A 581 -40.17 11.90 -9.27
CA GLY A 581 -41.00 11.85 -8.07
C GLY A 581 -41.08 13.20 -7.34
N PRO A 582 -41.96 13.33 -6.34
CA PRO A 582 -42.03 14.50 -5.46
C PRO A 582 -40.67 14.72 -4.78
N GLY A 583 -40.22 15.98 -4.66
CA GLY A 583 -38.88 16.33 -4.18
C GLY A 583 -37.77 16.36 -5.27
N SER A 584 -38.04 15.89 -6.49
CA SER A 584 -37.08 15.93 -7.59
C SER A 584 -37.03 17.29 -8.29
N SER A 585 -35.87 17.96 -8.25
CA SER A 585 -35.65 19.26 -8.90
C SER A 585 -34.83 19.13 -10.21
N PRO A 586 -35.01 20.02 -11.20
CA PRO A 586 -34.18 20.03 -12.41
C PRO A 586 -32.66 20.17 -12.14
N PRO A 587 -32.21 20.99 -11.17
CA PRO A 587 -30.81 21.04 -10.77
C PRO A 587 -30.27 19.72 -10.20
N LEU A 588 -31.09 18.98 -9.44
CA LEU A 588 -30.71 17.66 -8.90
C LEU A 588 -30.45 16.67 -10.03
N ARG A 589 -31.38 16.55 -10.99
CA ARG A 589 -31.24 15.63 -12.13
C ARG A 589 -30.01 15.96 -12.96
N ARG A 590 -29.76 17.25 -13.20
CA ARG A 590 -28.55 17.72 -13.88
C ARG A 590 -27.28 17.33 -13.13
N ASN A 591 -27.23 17.54 -11.81
CA ASN A 591 -26.08 17.15 -11.00
C ASN A 591 -25.81 15.64 -11.04
N LEU A 592 -26.85 14.81 -10.85
CA LEU A 592 -26.72 13.35 -10.88
C LEU A 592 -26.22 12.85 -12.24
N LEU A 593 -26.79 13.36 -13.33
CA LEU A 593 -26.37 13.02 -14.69
C LEU A 593 -24.91 13.45 -14.95
N LEU A 594 -24.54 14.69 -14.58
CA LEU A 594 -23.19 15.20 -14.78
C LEU A 594 -22.16 14.45 -13.93
N LEU A 595 -22.46 14.15 -12.67
CA LEU A 595 -21.57 13.38 -11.81
C LEU A 595 -21.36 11.97 -12.34
N ALA A 596 -22.43 11.29 -12.75
CA ALA A 596 -22.34 9.96 -13.36
C ALA A 596 -21.56 9.99 -14.69
N ALA A 597 -21.78 11.00 -15.53
CA ALA A 597 -21.04 11.17 -16.78
C ALA A 597 -19.55 11.44 -16.54
N ILE A 598 -19.21 12.33 -15.61
CA ILE A 598 -17.82 12.65 -15.25
C ILE A 598 -17.12 11.41 -14.68
N ASP A 599 -17.75 10.70 -13.75
CA ASP A 599 -17.25 9.44 -13.17
C ASP A 599 -16.96 8.41 -14.28
N THR A 600 -17.94 8.21 -15.17
CA THR A 600 -17.82 7.25 -16.28
C THR A 600 -16.71 7.61 -17.26
N MET A 601 -16.58 8.89 -17.63
CA MET A 601 -15.52 9.34 -18.55
C MET A 601 -14.13 9.22 -17.91
N MET A 602 -13.97 9.68 -16.67
CA MET A 602 -12.68 9.58 -15.95
C MET A 602 -12.28 8.10 -15.77
N PHE A 603 -13.23 7.24 -15.40
CA PHE A 603 -13.00 5.82 -15.29
C PHE A 603 -12.65 5.17 -16.64
N GLY A 604 -13.37 5.52 -17.71
CA GLY A 604 -13.10 5.03 -19.06
C GLY A 604 -11.70 5.42 -19.56
N VAL A 605 -11.30 6.68 -19.36
CA VAL A 605 -9.95 7.17 -19.68
C VAL A 605 -8.91 6.40 -18.87
N ALA A 606 -9.10 6.24 -17.56
CA ALA A 606 -8.18 5.47 -16.74
C ALA A 606 -8.02 4.03 -17.23
N MET A 607 -9.12 3.34 -17.55
CA MET A 607 -9.06 1.93 -18.01
C MET A 607 -8.45 1.77 -19.41
N GLY A 608 -8.81 2.61 -20.36
CA GLY A 608 -8.33 2.46 -21.73
C GLY A 608 -6.90 2.95 -21.96
N THR A 609 -6.39 3.84 -21.10
CA THR A 609 -5.02 4.36 -21.20
C THR A 609 -3.97 3.39 -20.63
N MET A 610 -4.34 2.53 -19.67
CA MET A 610 -3.42 1.62 -18.99
C MET A 610 -2.54 0.76 -19.93
N PRO A 611 -3.10 0.00 -20.90
CA PRO A 611 -2.27 -0.79 -21.81
C PRO A 611 -1.44 0.09 -22.77
N ILE A 612 -1.98 1.24 -23.16
CA ILE A 612 -1.39 2.14 -24.15
C ILE A 612 -0.12 2.80 -23.61
N ILE A 613 -0.09 3.19 -22.33
CA ILE A 613 1.11 3.80 -21.72
C ILE A 613 2.30 2.85 -21.77
N ILE A 614 2.09 1.56 -21.51
CA ILE A 614 3.17 0.56 -21.47
C ILE A 614 3.75 0.36 -22.88
N ILE A 615 2.91 0.08 -23.87
CA ILE A 615 3.35 -0.11 -25.26
C ILE A 615 3.94 1.18 -25.86
N TYR A 616 3.41 2.36 -25.49
CA TYR A 616 3.96 3.65 -25.92
C TYR A 616 5.34 3.89 -25.32
N ALA A 617 5.53 3.65 -24.02
CA ALA A 617 6.81 3.87 -23.36
C ALA A 617 7.89 2.94 -23.91
N GLN A 618 7.52 1.70 -24.23
CA GLN A 618 8.39 0.78 -24.94
C GLN A 618 8.74 1.27 -26.36
N PHE A 619 7.75 1.66 -27.15
CA PHE A 619 7.97 2.13 -28.52
C PHE A 619 8.84 3.39 -28.57
N ARG A 620 8.57 4.38 -27.70
CA ARG A 620 9.20 5.69 -27.73
C ARG A 620 10.54 5.75 -27.00
N TYR A 621 10.64 5.10 -25.84
CA TYR A 621 11.81 5.20 -24.94
C TYR A 621 12.58 3.89 -24.79
N GLY A 622 12.10 2.79 -25.37
CA GLY A 622 12.75 1.49 -25.23
C GLY A 622 12.67 0.93 -23.82
N TRP A 623 11.65 1.31 -23.04
CA TRP A 623 11.49 0.78 -21.69
C TRP A 623 11.30 -0.73 -21.72
N ASP A 624 12.01 -1.42 -20.84
CA ASP A 624 11.89 -2.83 -20.55
C ASP A 624 10.79 -3.09 -19.51
N GLU A 625 10.53 -4.36 -19.23
CA GLU A 625 9.51 -4.79 -18.26
C GLU A 625 9.76 -4.15 -16.87
N ILE A 626 11.03 -4.07 -16.48
CA ILE A 626 11.45 -3.54 -15.17
C ILE A 626 11.19 -2.03 -15.09
N ALA A 627 11.64 -1.23 -16.08
CA ALA A 627 11.41 0.20 -16.09
C ALA A 627 9.92 0.56 -16.11
N SER A 628 9.13 -0.17 -16.91
CA SER A 628 7.67 -0.01 -16.96
C SER A 628 7.01 -0.34 -15.62
N SER A 629 7.47 -1.39 -14.93
CA SER A 629 6.99 -1.79 -13.61
C SER A 629 7.38 -0.79 -12.50
N MET A 630 8.59 -0.24 -12.57
CA MET A 630 9.05 0.82 -11.66
C MET A 630 8.22 2.09 -11.82
N PHE A 631 7.94 2.50 -13.06
CA PHE A 631 7.08 3.64 -13.36
C PHE A 631 5.66 3.44 -12.79
N LEU A 632 5.03 2.30 -13.07
CA LEU A 632 3.68 2.01 -12.58
C LEU A 632 3.63 1.98 -11.05
N SER A 633 4.66 1.41 -10.42
CA SER A 633 4.78 1.38 -8.96
C SER A 633 4.89 2.79 -8.37
N ALA A 634 5.71 3.66 -8.97
CA ALA A 634 5.87 5.05 -8.53
C ALA A 634 4.54 5.84 -8.63
N VAL A 635 3.83 5.70 -9.76
CA VAL A 635 2.49 6.30 -9.97
C VAL A 635 1.49 5.80 -8.93
N ASN A 636 1.46 4.50 -8.65
CA ASN A 636 0.53 3.93 -7.67
C ASN A 636 0.87 4.33 -6.23
N ILE A 637 2.16 4.40 -5.85
CA ILE A 637 2.58 4.90 -4.52
C ILE A 637 2.16 6.36 -4.34
N CYS A 638 2.36 7.19 -5.38
CA CYS A 638 1.92 8.59 -5.37
C CYS A 638 0.39 8.69 -5.22
N ARG A 639 -0.36 7.88 -5.95
CA ARG A 639 -1.84 7.82 -5.87
C ARG A 639 -2.31 7.40 -4.48
N VAL A 640 -1.72 6.34 -3.89
CA VAL A 640 -2.06 5.88 -2.54
C VAL A 640 -1.73 6.94 -1.50
N THR A 641 -0.58 7.59 -1.61
CA THR A 641 -0.18 8.68 -0.70
C THR A 641 -1.15 9.85 -0.80
N THR A 642 -1.58 10.20 -2.01
CA THR A 642 -2.59 11.25 -2.24
C THR A 642 -3.93 10.88 -1.62
N LEU A 643 -4.38 9.64 -1.73
CA LEU A 643 -5.64 9.17 -1.14
C LEU A 643 -5.58 9.11 0.39
N VAL A 644 -4.50 8.55 0.96
CA VAL A 644 -4.38 8.31 2.40
C VAL A 644 -4.01 9.57 3.17
N ALA A 645 -3.08 10.39 2.66
CA ALA A 645 -2.61 11.60 3.34
C ALA A 645 -3.33 12.86 2.82
N GLY A 646 -3.62 12.92 1.51
CA GLY A 646 -4.22 14.10 0.89
C GLY A 646 -5.66 14.35 1.35
N ILE A 647 -6.52 13.32 1.41
CA ILE A 647 -7.92 13.49 1.85
C ILE A 647 -8.00 14.01 3.30
N PRO A 648 -7.29 13.44 4.30
CA PRO A 648 -7.28 13.99 5.66
C PRO A 648 -6.67 15.38 5.75
N LEU A 649 -5.60 15.66 5.01
CA LEU A 649 -4.94 16.97 4.99
C LEU A 649 -5.88 18.05 4.44
N LEU A 650 -6.55 17.78 3.32
CA LEU A 650 -7.53 18.67 2.72
C LEU A 650 -8.70 18.91 3.68
N ASN A 651 -9.20 17.87 4.34
CA ASN A 651 -10.23 18.03 5.36
C ASN A 651 -9.73 18.86 6.55
N LEU A 652 -8.50 18.68 7.01
CA LEU A 652 -7.93 19.47 8.11
C LEU A 652 -7.80 20.96 7.74
N ILE A 653 -7.38 21.26 6.52
CA ILE A 653 -7.18 22.63 6.03
C ILE A 653 -8.52 23.34 5.79
N PHE A 654 -9.47 22.66 5.14
CA PHE A 654 -10.70 23.29 4.66
C PHE A 654 -11.90 23.11 5.60
N ARG A 655 -12.03 22.00 6.36
CA ARG A 655 -13.16 21.79 7.29
C ARG A 655 -12.97 22.42 8.67
N ARG A 656 -11.76 22.86 9.05
CA ARG A 656 -11.53 23.59 10.32
C ARG A 656 -12.24 24.95 10.41
N ARG A 657 -12.82 25.46 9.32
CA ARG A 657 -13.49 26.77 9.25
C ARG A 657 -15.02 26.70 9.12
N LEU A 658 -15.62 25.51 9.06
CA LEU A 658 -17.07 25.35 8.94
C LEU A 658 -17.68 24.93 10.29
N SER A 659 -18.51 25.80 10.82
CA SER A 659 -19.19 25.72 12.12
C SER A 659 -20.03 24.44 12.27
N PRO A 660 -20.19 23.85 13.48
CA PRO A 660 -20.98 22.63 13.73
C PRO A 660 -22.51 22.76 13.53
N ARG A 661 -22.98 23.86 12.90
CA ARG A 661 -24.38 24.29 12.96
C ARG A 661 -25.28 23.84 11.81
N ALA A 662 -24.79 23.05 10.85
CA ALA A 662 -25.60 22.49 9.77
C ALA A 662 -25.65 20.96 9.87
N ALA A 663 -26.40 20.45 10.85
CA ALA A 663 -26.66 19.02 11.02
C ALA A 663 -27.89 18.58 10.19
N GLY A 664 -27.90 18.92 8.90
CA GLY A 664 -28.86 18.40 7.92
C GLY A 664 -28.13 17.65 6.81
N PRO A 665 -28.80 16.74 6.07
CA PRO A 665 -28.22 16.11 4.88
C PRO A 665 -27.99 17.16 3.79
N VAL A 666 -26.78 17.70 3.74
CA VAL A 666 -26.34 18.60 2.67
C VAL A 666 -25.78 17.74 1.54
N GLY A 667 -26.18 18.02 0.30
CA GLY A 667 -25.61 17.41 -0.90
C GLY A 667 -24.10 17.63 -1.06
N SER A 668 -23.57 17.51 -2.28
CA SER A 668 -22.13 17.73 -2.51
C SER A 668 -21.70 19.15 -2.10
N ASP A 669 -20.63 19.22 -1.31
CA ASP A 669 -20.10 20.46 -0.75
C ASP A 669 -19.20 21.18 -1.77
N ARG A 670 -18.95 22.49 -1.56
CA ARG A 670 -17.99 23.25 -2.38
C ARG A 670 -16.58 22.65 -2.35
N LEU A 671 -16.20 22.00 -1.25
CA LEU A 671 -14.93 21.28 -1.14
C LEU A 671 -14.88 20.07 -2.07
N ASP A 672 -15.94 19.27 -2.13
CA ASP A 672 -16.00 18.09 -2.99
C ASP A 672 -15.88 18.50 -4.46
N LEU A 673 -16.62 19.55 -4.88
CA LEU A 673 -16.53 20.10 -6.23
C LEU A 673 -15.14 20.69 -6.54
N GLY A 674 -14.49 21.33 -5.55
CA GLY A 674 -13.13 21.84 -5.68
C GLY A 674 -12.10 20.72 -5.88
N ILE A 675 -12.26 19.60 -5.16
CA ILE A 675 -11.41 18.42 -5.31
C ILE A 675 -11.57 17.80 -6.69
N ILE A 676 -12.81 17.66 -7.19
CA ILE A 676 -13.08 17.14 -8.53
C ILE A 676 -12.38 18.00 -9.59
N ARG A 677 -12.51 19.33 -9.51
CA ARG A 677 -11.88 20.27 -10.45
C ARG A 677 -10.35 20.19 -10.42
N ALA A 678 -9.76 20.21 -9.23
CA ALA A 678 -8.31 20.11 -9.07
C ALA A 678 -7.78 18.78 -9.61
N SER A 679 -8.47 17.68 -9.31
CA SER A 679 -8.15 16.34 -9.83
C SER A 679 -8.13 16.32 -11.35
N THR A 680 -9.18 16.82 -12.00
CA THR A 680 -9.29 16.84 -13.47
C THR A 680 -8.23 17.71 -14.14
N LEU A 681 -7.76 18.77 -13.46
CA LEU A 681 -6.65 19.60 -13.93
C LEU A 681 -5.32 18.84 -13.86
N PHE A 682 -5.04 18.13 -12.77
CA PHE A 682 -3.84 17.31 -12.66
C PHE A 682 -3.82 16.19 -13.69
N ASP A 683 -4.95 15.54 -13.92
CA ASP A 683 -5.08 14.55 -15.00
C ASP A 683 -4.83 15.20 -16.37
N LEU A 684 -5.44 16.34 -16.69
CA LEU A 684 -5.21 17.04 -17.95
C LEU A 684 -3.71 17.34 -18.19
N ILE A 685 -3.03 17.89 -17.17
CA ILE A 685 -1.60 18.22 -17.26
C ILE A 685 -0.77 16.95 -17.48
N GLY A 686 -1.06 15.87 -16.76
CA GLY A 686 -0.32 14.61 -16.89
C GLY A 686 -0.51 13.96 -18.26
N TYR A 687 -1.73 13.96 -18.80
CA TYR A 687 -2.02 13.37 -20.12
C TYR A 687 -1.43 14.19 -21.28
N VAL A 688 -1.49 15.52 -21.22
CA VAL A 688 -0.77 16.37 -22.18
C VAL A 688 0.74 16.15 -22.06
N GLY A 689 1.25 15.96 -20.84
CA GLY A 689 2.64 15.62 -20.57
C GLY A 689 3.08 14.30 -21.24
N TYR A 690 2.25 13.25 -21.20
CA TYR A 690 2.54 11.97 -21.88
C TYR A 690 2.71 12.12 -23.39
N ALA A 691 1.92 12.99 -24.03
CA ALA A 691 2.06 13.26 -25.46
C ALA A 691 3.40 13.97 -25.72
N LEU A 692 3.65 15.09 -25.04
CA LEU A 692 4.69 16.04 -25.40
C LEU A 692 6.08 15.70 -24.85
N SER A 693 6.22 14.76 -23.91
CA SER A 693 7.50 14.51 -23.23
C SER A 693 8.56 13.92 -24.19
N PRO A 694 9.71 14.58 -24.39
CA PRO A 694 10.77 14.06 -25.26
C PRO A 694 11.62 12.98 -24.58
N THR A 695 11.63 12.92 -23.24
CA THR A 695 12.44 11.98 -22.45
C THR A 695 11.56 11.07 -21.58
N GLY A 696 12.06 9.86 -21.27
CA GLY A 696 11.36 8.94 -20.37
C GLY A 696 11.16 9.49 -18.96
N ALA A 697 12.09 10.31 -18.45
CA ALA A 697 11.92 11.00 -17.18
C ALA A 697 10.75 12.02 -17.21
N GLY A 698 10.58 12.74 -18.32
CA GLY A 698 9.43 13.62 -18.52
C GLY A 698 8.10 12.88 -18.57
N MET A 699 8.08 11.71 -19.22
CA MET A 699 6.92 10.79 -19.22
C MET A 699 6.59 10.33 -17.78
N ALA A 700 7.62 9.94 -17.02
CA ALA A 700 7.45 9.48 -15.64
C ALA A 700 6.89 10.59 -14.73
N ALA A 701 7.44 11.81 -14.82
CA ALA A 701 6.96 12.97 -14.07
C ALA A 701 5.49 13.30 -14.41
N SER A 702 5.12 13.22 -15.68
CA SER A 702 3.73 13.44 -16.14
C SER A 702 2.77 12.43 -15.52
N GLY A 703 3.20 11.16 -15.38
CA GLY A 703 2.41 10.14 -14.69
C GLY A 703 2.27 10.36 -13.19
N LEU A 704 3.30 10.90 -12.53
CA LEU A 704 3.21 11.29 -11.12
C LEU A 704 2.23 12.45 -10.92
N ILE A 705 2.19 13.41 -11.85
CA ILE A 705 1.22 14.50 -11.82
C ILE A 705 -0.20 13.97 -12.01
N ALA A 706 -0.44 13.11 -13.01
CA ALA A 706 -1.74 12.44 -13.19
C ALA A 706 -2.14 11.61 -11.96
N ALA A 707 -1.18 11.01 -11.24
CA ALA A 707 -1.47 10.24 -10.02
C ALA A 707 -2.13 11.08 -8.93
N LEU A 708 -1.80 12.38 -8.83
CA LEU A 708 -2.44 13.33 -7.91
C LEU A 708 -3.92 13.53 -8.24
N GLY A 709 -4.29 13.38 -9.52
CA GLY A 709 -5.68 13.36 -9.99
C GLY A 709 -6.51 12.20 -9.44
N GLY A 710 -5.88 11.14 -8.92
CA GLY A 710 -6.58 9.95 -8.43
C GLY A 710 -7.56 10.17 -7.27
N ILE A 711 -7.50 11.32 -6.58
CA ILE A 711 -8.46 11.71 -5.54
C ILE A 711 -9.87 12.00 -6.09
N GLY A 712 -10.00 12.31 -7.38
CA GLY A 712 -11.29 12.70 -7.99
C GLY A 712 -12.31 11.57 -8.01
N SER A 713 -11.91 10.34 -8.33
CA SER A 713 -12.81 9.18 -8.46
C SER A 713 -13.59 8.87 -7.16
N PRO A 714 -12.96 8.70 -5.97
CA PRO A 714 -13.72 8.49 -4.74
C PRO A 714 -14.57 9.70 -4.35
N THR A 715 -14.13 10.93 -4.67
CA THR A 715 -14.93 12.13 -4.43
C THR A 715 -16.15 12.21 -5.33
N LEU A 716 -16.07 11.75 -6.59
CA LEU A 716 -17.21 11.65 -7.51
C LEU A 716 -18.24 10.65 -7.00
N GLN A 717 -17.82 9.45 -6.61
CA GLN A 717 -18.72 8.44 -6.06
C GLN A 717 -19.35 8.88 -4.73
N SER A 718 -18.56 9.49 -3.85
CA SER A 718 -19.09 10.07 -2.61
C SER A 718 -20.06 11.21 -2.90
N SER A 719 -19.74 12.10 -3.83
CA SER A 719 -20.64 13.20 -4.21
C SER A 719 -21.94 12.69 -4.82
N LEU A 720 -21.89 11.66 -5.66
CA LEU A 720 -23.08 11.06 -6.27
C LEU A 720 -24.05 10.53 -5.21
N THR A 721 -23.52 9.83 -4.20
CA THR A 721 -24.32 9.26 -3.10
C THR A 721 -24.86 10.30 -2.12
N LYS A 722 -24.17 11.42 -1.91
CA LYS A 722 -24.63 12.52 -1.04
C LYS A 722 -25.91 13.21 -1.51
N HIS A 723 -26.26 13.12 -2.79
CA HIS A 723 -27.46 13.79 -3.34
C HIS A 723 -28.75 12.99 -3.12
N LEU A 724 -28.65 11.76 -2.63
CA LEU A 724 -29.76 10.81 -2.58
C LEU A 724 -29.93 10.23 -1.16
N PRO A 725 -31.16 9.81 -0.80
CA PRO A 725 -31.40 9.18 0.48
C PRO A 725 -30.76 7.78 0.57
N PRO A 726 -30.46 7.28 1.78
CA PRO A 726 -29.81 5.98 1.99
C PRO A 726 -30.54 4.79 1.35
N SER A 727 -31.86 4.91 1.15
CA SER A 727 -32.73 3.93 0.50
C SER A 727 -32.38 3.69 -0.98
N LEU A 728 -31.88 4.71 -1.68
CA LEU A 728 -31.56 4.67 -3.12
C LEU A 728 -30.05 4.52 -3.42
N THR A 729 -29.18 4.67 -2.41
CA THR A 729 -27.72 4.59 -2.58
C THR A 729 -27.26 3.31 -3.27
N GLY A 730 -27.85 2.16 -2.93
CA GLY A 730 -27.52 0.87 -3.55
C GLY A 730 -27.86 0.80 -5.03
N GLN A 731 -29.00 1.37 -5.43
CA GLN A 731 -29.44 1.40 -6.84
C GLN A 731 -28.53 2.30 -7.69
N VAL A 732 -28.10 3.43 -7.13
CA VAL A 732 -27.23 4.41 -7.81
C VAL A 732 -25.82 3.88 -7.99
N LEU A 733 -25.28 3.18 -6.99
CA LEU A 733 -24.01 2.47 -7.12
C LEU A 733 -24.11 1.33 -8.14
N GLY A 734 -25.27 0.65 -8.23
CA GLY A 734 -25.56 -0.31 -9.29
C GLY A 734 -25.59 0.34 -10.68
N ALA A 735 -26.20 1.52 -10.82
CA ALA A 735 -26.23 2.29 -12.06
C ALA A 735 -24.83 2.76 -12.50
N SER A 736 -24.02 3.28 -11.58
CA SER A 736 -22.61 3.64 -11.83
C SER A 736 -21.79 2.41 -12.23
N ALA A 737 -21.98 1.26 -11.58
CA ALA A 737 -21.31 0.01 -11.95
C ALA A 737 -21.64 -0.44 -13.39
N LEU A 738 -22.90 -0.29 -13.82
CA LEU A 738 -23.30 -0.56 -15.21
C LEU A 738 -22.62 0.41 -16.19
N LEU A 739 -22.57 1.71 -15.89
CA LEU A 739 -21.87 2.69 -16.72
C LEU A 739 -20.36 2.39 -16.81
N HIS A 740 -19.73 1.98 -15.71
CA HIS A 740 -18.34 1.56 -15.69
C HIS A 740 -18.10 0.25 -16.45
N ALA A 741 -19.05 -0.68 -16.47
CA ALA A 741 -18.97 -1.87 -17.30
C ALA A 741 -18.99 -1.50 -18.79
N LEU A 742 -19.88 -0.59 -19.19
CA LEU A 742 -19.92 -0.07 -20.57
C LEU A 742 -18.63 0.68 -20.92
N ALA A 743 -18.12 1.53 -20.02
CA ALA A 743 -16.87 2.25 -20.22
C ALA A 743 -15.66 1.31 -20.40
N ARG A 744 -15.62 0.18 -19.69
CA ARG A 744 -14.59 -0.86 -19.87
C ARG A 744 -14.61 -1.51 -21.25
N VAL A 745 -15.75 -1.55 -21.91
CA VAL A 745 -15.85 -2.04 -23.29
C VAL A 745 -15.47 -0.94 -24.28
N VAL A 746 -16.13 0.21 -24.17
CA VAL A 746 -16.06 1.27 -25.18
C VAL A 746 -14.74 2.02 -25.15
N ALA A 747 -14.22 2.34 -23.96
CA ALA A 747 -13.06 3.22 -23.84
C ALA A 747 -11.75 2.56 -24.33
N PRO A 748 -11.39 1.33 -23.89
CA PRO A 748 -10.22 0.65 -24.45
C PRO A 748 -10.36 0.38 -25.95
N LEU A 749 -11.56 0.02 -26.44
CA LEU A 749 -11.83 -0.18 -27.87
C LEU A 749 -11.49 1.08 -28.67
N ALA A 750 -12.04 2.23 -28.26
CA ALA A 750 -11.82 3.49 -28.92
C ALA A 750 -10.33 3.90 -28.90
N PHE A 751 -9.69 3.83 -27.73
CA PHE A 751 -8.32 4.33 -27.58
C PHE A 751 -7.27 3.39 -28.20
N ASN A 752 -7.44 2.07 -28.14
CA ASN A 752 -6.54 1.15 -28.84
C ASN A 752 -6.69 1.29 -30.36
N LEU A 753 -7.92 1.49 -30.87
CA LEU A 753 -8.13 1.74 -32.29
C LEU A 753 -7.44 3.04 -32.72
N ILE A 754 -7.62 4.13 -31.96
CA ILE A 754 -6.93 5.41 -32.22
C ILE A 754 -5.42 5.17 -32.24
N TYR A 755 -4.85 4.55 -31.20
CA TYR A 755 -3.41 4.26 -31.13
C TYR A 755 -2.92 3.43 -32.32
N SER A 756 -3.63 2.34 -32.67
CA SER A 756 -3.25 1.45 -33.78
C SER A 756 -3.16 2.18 -35.12
N LYS A 757 -4.00 3.20 -35.34
CA LYS A 757 -4.02 4.01 -36.57
C LYS A 757 -3.03 5.17 -36.50
N THR A 758 -2.81 5.75 -35.32
CA THR A 758 -1.98 6.95 -35.16
C THR A 758 -0.51 6.67 -34.91
N VAL A 759 -0.14 5.47 -34.44
CA VAL A 759 1.25 5.12 -34.09
C VAL A 759 2.24 5.34 -35.23
N LYS A 760 1.79 5.15 -36.49
CA LYS A 760 2.60 5.39 -37.70
C LYS A 760 2.85 6.87 -37.99
N ILE A 761 1.97 7.76 -37.54
CA ILE A 761 2.06 9.22 -37.77
C ILE A 761 2.76 9.86 -36.57
N TYR A 762 2.15 9.75 -35.40
CA TYR A 762 2.69 10.20 -34.13
C TYR A 762 2.00 9.44 -32.99
N ALA A 763 2.78 8.66 -32.25
CA ALA A 763 2.27 7.79 -31.19
C ALA A 763 1.62 8.56 -30.02
N GLY A 764 1.96 9.85 -29.84
CA GLY A 764 1.41 10.70 -28.78
C GLY A 764 0.00 11.23 -29.02
N ILE A 765 -0.57 11.09 -30.23
CA ILE A 765 -1.91 11.61 -30.59
C ILE A 765 -2.99 11.07 -29.65
N VAL A 766 -2.90 9.79 -29.27
CA VAL A 766 -3.88 9.15 -28.39
C VAL A 766 -4.00 9.88 -27.05
N PHE A 767 -2.89 10.37 -26.49
CA PHE A 767 -2.89 11.11 -25.22
C PHE A 767 -3.47 12.51 -25.36
N LEU A 768 -3.36 13.14 -26.54
CA LEU A 768 -4.04 14.41 -26.83
C LEU A 768 -5.56 14.21 -26.93
N CYS A 769 -6.02 13.12 -27.56
CA CYS A 769 -7.44 12.75 -27.58
C CYS A 769 -7.96 12.46 -26.17
N LEU A 770 -7.17 11.82 -25.31
CA LEU A 770 -7.53 11.58 -23.91
C LEU A 770 -7.55 12.90 -23.11
N GLY A 771 -6.59 13.80 -23.37
CA GLY A 771 -6.56 15.13 -22.80
C GLY A 771 -7.80 15.97 -23.14
N SER A 772 -8.32 15.87 -24.37
CA SER A 772 -9.54 16.60 -24.74
C SER A 772 -10.77 16.13 -23.96
N ILE A 773 -10.84 14.85 -23.58
CA ILE A 773 -11.89 14.34 -22.67
C ILE A 773 -11.77 15.01 -21.30
N PHE A 774 -10.57 15.18 -20.75
CA PHE A 774 -10.39 15.90 -19.49
C PHE A 774 -10.75 17.39 -19.58
N VAL A 775 -10.55 18.03 -20.74
CA VAL A 775 -11.05 19.40 -20.98
C VAL A 775 -12.58 19.44 -20.91
N ILE A 776 -13.26 18.48 -21.57
CA ILE A 776 -14.73 18.37 -21.52
C ILE A 776 -15.20 18.12 -20.09
N VAL A 777 -14.58 17.17 -19.38
CA VAL A 777 -14.88 16.88 -17.97
C VAL A 777 -14.71 18.13 -17.10
N PHE A 778 -13.61 18.87 -17.30
CA PHE A 778 -13.34 20.10 -16.57
C PHE A 778 -14.46 21.12 -16.78
N ILE A 779 -14.89 21.35 -18.02
CA ILE A 779 -16.01 22.24 -18.36
C ILE A 779 -17.32 21.76 -17.71
N LEU A 780 -17.63 20.46 -17.81
CA LEU A 780 -18.84 19.88 -17.21
C LEU A 780 -18.84 20.01 -15.68
N SER A 781 -17.68 19.96 -15.02
CA SER A 781 -17.56 20.11 -13.57
C SER A 781 -17.94 21.52 -13.06
N TRP A 782 -17.89 22.55 -13.92
CA TRP A 782 -18.35 23.90 -13.59
C TRP A 782 -19.87 24.03 -13.60
N LEU A 783 -20.57 23.10 -14.26
CA LEU A 783 -22.02 23.07 -14.34
C LEU A 783 -22.68 22.44 -13.08
N LEU A 784 -21.88 21.85 -12.19
CA LEU A 784 -22.31 21.26 -10.92
C LEU A 784 -22.63 22.33 -9.88
N LYS A 785 -23.80 22.23 -9.24
CA LYS A 785 -24.24 23.14 -8.17
C LYS A 785 -24.10 22.50 -6.78
N PRO A 786 -23.53 23.18 -5.77
CA PRO A 786 -23.38 22.63 -4.42
C PRO A 786 -24.70 22.61 -3.65
N GLY A 787 -24.81 21.72 -2.66
CA GLY A 787 -25.87 21.75 -1.64
C GLY A 787 -27.25 21.27 -2.08
N ILE A 788 -27.35 20.46 -3.14
CA ILE A 788 -28.63 19.93 -3.63
C ILE A 788 -28.85 18.51 -3.08
N TYR A 789 -30.03 18.25 -2.51
CA TYR A 789 -30.39 16.97 -1.91
C TYR A 789 -31.81 16.55 -2.31
N LEU A 790 -32.05 15.24 -2.46
CA LEU A 790 -33.38 14.67 -2.65
C LEU A 790 -34.01 14.36 -1.29
N HIS A 791 -35.05 15.11 -0.90
CA HIS A 791 -35.82 14.87 0.32
C HIS A 791 -36.80 13.69 0.15
N GLU A 792 -36.93 12.83 1.18
CA GLU A 792 -37.99 11.81 1.24
C GLU A 792 -39.34 12.46 1.62
N GLU A 793 -40.45 11.85 1.16
CA GLU A 793 -41.80 12.28 1.56
C GLU A 793 -41.97 12.12 3.08
N GLY A 794 -41.93 13.25 3.80
CA GLY A 794 -42.00 13.31 5.25
C GLY A 794 -40.97 14.26 5.88
N ASP A 795 -39.84 14.50 5.19
CA ASP A 795 -38.78 15.41 5.61
C ASP A 795 -38.97 16.81 5.01
N ALA A 796 -40.15 17.41 5.19
CA ALA A 796 -40.30 18.83 4.90
C ALA A 796 -39.49 19.63 5.95
N PRO A 797 -38.66 20.61 5.56
CA PRO A 797 -38.01 21.47 6.53
C PRO A 797 -39.08 22.24 7.30
N LEU A 798 -39.09 22.11 8.63
CA LEU A 798 -39.87 22.91 9.60
C LEU A 798 -39.59 24.43 9.52
N GLN A 799 -38.88 24.89 8.50
CA GLN A 799 -38.43 26.26 8.34
C GLN A 799 -39.51 27.13 7.67
N ASP A 800 -40.42 26.54 6.89
CA ASP A 800 -41.50 27.25 6.20
C ASP A 800 -42.73 27.54 7.11
N SER A 801 -42.72 27.03 8.34
CA SER A 801 -43.74 27.30 9.37
C SER A 801 -43.38 28.44 10.31
N ALA A 802 -42.12 28.90 10.34
CA ALA A 802 -41.71 30.03 11.17
C ALA A 802 -42.02 31.38 10.48
N ASP A 803 -41.80 31.47 9.16
CA ASP A 803 -42.09 32.69 8.40
C ASP A 803 -43.60 32.92 8.19
N ARG A 804 -44.42 31.88 8.39
CA ARG A 804 -45.89 31.98 8.30
C ARG A 804 -46.57 32.42 9.60
N TYR A 805 -45.82 32.54 10.70
CA TYR A 805 -46.33 33.05 11.97
C TYR A 805 -46.04 34.55 12.15
N THR A 806 -45.07 35.11 11.42
CA THR A 806 -44.74 36.55 11.46
C THR A 806 -45.61 37.42 10.55
N ASP A 807 -46.39 36.84 9.62
CA ASP A 807 -47.30 37.57 8.73
C ASP A 807 -48.78 37.54 9.19
N ARG A 808 -49.03 37.24 10.47
CA ARG A 808 -50.39 37.17 11.06
C ARG A 808 -50.56 37.95 12.37
N GLU A 809 -49.68 38.92 12.60
CA GLU A 809 -49.92 39.99 13.57
C GLU A 809 -49.86 41.34 12.84
N ASP A 810 -50.95 41.66 12.13
CA ASP A 810 -51.41 43.02 11.82
C ASP A 810 -52.95 43.01 11.75
#